data_AF-A0A2V2E1W7-F1
#
_entry.id   AF-A0A2V2E1W7-F1
#
_cell.length_a   1.000
_cell.length_b   1.000
_cell.length_c   1.000
_cell.angle_alpha   90.00
_cell.angle_beta   90.00
_cell.angle_gamma   90.00
#
_symmetry.space_group_name_H-M   'P 1'
#
loop_
_entity.id
_entity.type
_entity.pdbx_description
1 polymer ?
#
loop_
_entity_poly.entity_id
_entity_poly.type
_entity_poly.pdbx_seq_one_letter_code
_entity_poly.pdbx_strand_id
1 'polypeptide(L)'
;MKKLTLVFSLTFLFILASVFSSNAQTSEFTMQAGYTYAGNSVRLDILYSDAQPLTSANLTLSYDAAMFSYASVSGATANDSSGDVTLNFSGNTLSNVCSVVFNVSDKAYVGSYKFNLYVKSALAGQEAVTAENIVKYVDIIGSQIKNDTNLDGKVSTTDARYILQAVVGNRILTGAEQTNALFETDKLSTSLARKVLESSLSDKGIVTDIEICVPPIKTEYKINENLSVEGGKIFATYSEGIKEMVDLSATTVSGFSSTSRGQKNINVVYGDKKTSFYAVVDGTTFSNSAQTYSNGLNFNYLCGVDMYGRTFEPVSGFDNNKDVGIFYFLATGPHIPSGQTQIYDITQLIAEGKEEDVLYSPYAFGMTFFWGKPVFGYYRSGEPWVVNRHIEMLSSAGIDYILFDVTNAIVYQDSYFTVLKALRKYKDEGWNVPKIGFYTHFYSSSTMTEVYNTLYSNSLYTAKYGDLYYAPNGKPLIIGDNPTAEVAANMDVRPSYWPQQGEWGTLDDYGYQGFPWIEWVFEPYMHADKTICVSVAQHRNGGFSFAPITPHTALPRTGNNWGRGTDAAGNRNEDSYGLGQNFQRQWDIALEKGATTVFMTGWNEWTVTKDNSVDAGGVIYFCDQYNPEFSRDIEPVTGGFEDSFYLQMISNIRRYKGEYGNMSQTVKKTIDVNNISDFTQWNDVTNNYRNVQFYSYNRYATPVAGSLLPEDKSLYRAAAPVNNITGVKITNDSKNIYFLITTSANAVGNGSSALTSSDRWMNVFLSVGSLKAQGWEGYKYVVNRTATTLNSGMTGTGSINLLNADGTTGVKVGTATISMSGKNIQIAVPLSAIGATGSETGFYFKIADNITDYLDICNYYVTGKSFPMGRLSYYYYF
;
A
#
# COMPACT_ATOMS: atom_id res chain seq x y z
N MET A 1 36.83 -12.39 43.71
CA MET A 1 36.97 -11.33 42.67
C MET A 1 36.26 -11.81 41.42
N LYS A 2 35.27 -11.06 40.91
CA LYS A 2 34.60 -11.37 39.63
C LYS A 2 35.65 -11.24 38.53
N LYS A 3 35.93 -12.30 37.75
CA LYS A 3 36.85 -12.21 36.60
C LYS A 3 36.16 -11.35 35.53
N LEU A 4 36.48 -10.05 35.50
CA LEU A 4 36.06 -9.14 34.43
C LEU A 4 37.14 -9.17 33.35
N THR A 5 36.72 -9.36 32.10
CA THR A 5 37.59 -9.16 30.95
C THR A 5 37.29 -7.77 30.40
N LEU A 6 38.29 -6.91 30.26
CA LEU A 6 38.09 -5.58 29.67
C LEU A 6 38.62 -5.61 28.24
N VAL A 7 37.77 -5.19 27.30
CA VAL A 7 38.11 -5.12 25.88
C VAL A 7 38.21 -3.65 25.51
N PHE A 8 39.40 -3.19 25.11
CA PHE A 8 39.61 -1.82 24.69
C PHE A 8 39.44 -1.72 23.18
N SER A 9 38.62 -0.78 22.73
CA SER A 9 38.55 -0.38 21.33
C SER A 9 39.09 1.04 21.23
N LEU A 10 40.22 1.17 20.54
CA LEU A 10 40.88 2.44 20.32
C LEU A 10 40.44 3.00 18.98
N THR A 11 39.67 4.09 19.02
CA THR A 11 39.16 4.72 17.81
C THR A 11 39.86 6.07 17.65
N PHE A 12 40.82 6.11 16.72
CA PHE A 12 41.52 7.36 16.37
C PHE A 12 40.61 8.25 15.53
N LEU A 13 39.98 9.24 16.17
CA LEU A 13 39.32 10.33 15.47
C LEU A 13 40.32 11.50 15.36
N PHE A 14 41.20 11.46 14.36
CA PHE A 14 42.03 12.64 14.06
C PHE A 14 41.15 13.73 13.45
N ILE A 15 40.78 14.74 14.23
CA ILE A 15 40.38 16.03 13.67
C ILE A 15 41.69 16.77 13.35
N LEU A 16 42.32 16.42 12.23
CA LEU A 16 43.56 17.05 11.79
C LEU A 16 43.24 18.43 11.20
N ALA A 17 43.26 19.38 12.11
CA ALA A 17 43.21 20.82 11.92
C ALA A 17 44.53 21.38 11.36
N SER A 18 45.02 20.88 10.22
CA SER A 18 46.20 21.50 9.59
C SER A 18 46.34 21.14 8.11
N VAL A 19 45.38 21.56 7.28
CA VAL A 19 45.59 21.52 5.80
C VAL A 19 45.40 22.89 5.15
N PHE A 20 45.33 23.98 5.95
CA PHE A 20 45.39 25.36 5.44
C PHE A 20 46.65 26.13 5.84
N SER A 21 47.74 25.44 6.21
CA SER A 21 49.09 26.02 6.13
C SER A 21 50.04 25.00 5.53
N SER A 22 50.92 25.46 4.64
CA SER A 22 51.81 24.68 3.77
C SER A 22 52.91 23.87 4.50
N ASN A 23 52.77 23.59 5.80
CA ASN A 23 53.80 22.96 6.64
C ASN A 23 53.28 21.93 7.66
N ALA A 24 52.11 21.34 7.46
CA ALA A 24 51.64 20.27 8.35
C ALA A 24 52.41 18.96 8.11
N GLN A 25 53.37 18.68 8.99
CA GLN A 25 54.01 17.37 9.09
C GLN A 25 53.16 16.44 9.97
N THR A 26 52.99 15.20 9.52
CA THR A 26 52.28 14.14 10.25
C THR A 26 53.12 13.66 11.44
N SER A 27 52.66 13.90 12.67
CA SER A 27 53.25 13.30 13.89
C SER A 27 52.72 11.88 14.09
N GLU A 28 53.58 10.91 14.41
CA GLU A 28 53.16 9.57 14.84
C GLU A 28 52.75 9.59 16.31
N PHE A 29 51.53 9.12 16.61
CA PHE A 29 50.97 9.06 17.95
C PHE A 29 50.95 7.62 18.44
N THR A 30 51.52 7.35 19.63
CA THR A 30 51.46 6.02 20.25
C THR A 30 50.71 6.08 21.57
N MET A 31 49.71 5.22 21.72
CA MET A 31 48.96 5.10 22.97
C MET A 31 48.87 3.65 23.41
N GLN A 32 49.20 3.41 24.68
CA GLN A 32 49.09 2.10 25.32
C GLN A 32 48.17 2.22 26.52
N ALA A 33 47.18 1.32 26.60
CA ALA A 33 46.26 1.24 27.73
C ALA A 33 46.47 -0.09 28.47
N GLY A 34 46.76 0.00 29.77
CA GLY A 34 46.83 -1.15 30.68
C GLY A 34 45.82 -0.98 31.81
N TYR A 35 45.36 -2.08 32.40
CA TYR A 35 44.47 -1.99 33.56
C TYR A 35 44.93 -2.88 34.70
N THR A 36 44.67 -2.43 35.92
CA THR A 36 44.90 -3.20 37.14
C THR A 36 43.64 -3.23 37.99
N TYR A 37 43.38 -4.39 38.59
CA TYR A 37 42.24 -4.61 39.47
C TYR A 37 42.69 -4.58 40.93
N ALA A 38 42.05 -3.73 41.74
CA ALA A 38 42.32 -3.64 43.17
C ALA A 38 41.01 -3.47 43.95
N GLY A 39 40.57 -4.52 44.63
CA GLY A 39 39.31 -4.50 45.40
C GLY A 39 38.08 -4.39 44.50
N ASN A 40 37.23 -3.38 44.72
CA ASN A 40 36.04 -3.08 43.90
C ASN A 40 36.31 -1.97 42.87
N SER A 41 37.57 -1.72 42.52
CA SER A 41 37.93 -0.65 41.57
C SER A 41 38.82 -1.18 40.45
N VAL A 42 38.63 -0.60 39.26
CA VAL A 42 39.48 -0.80 38.08
C VAL A 42 40.26 0.49 37.87
N ARG A 43 41.59 0.39 37.82
CA ARG A 43 42.46 1.49 37.39
C ARG A 43 42.85 1.25 35.94
N LEU A 44 42.64 2.26 35.10
CA LEU A 44 43.08 2.32 33.72
C LEU A 44 44.26 3.27 33.62
N ASP A 45 45.41 2.75 33.20
CA ASP A 45 46.62 3.53 32.94
C ASP A 45 46.73 3.76 31.43
N ILE A 46 46.63 5.02 31.02
CA ILE A 46 46.74 5.50 29.65
C ILE A 46 48.10 6.15 29.51
N LEU A 47 48.98 5.50 28.75
CA LEU A 47 50.28 6.04 28.39
C LEU A 47 50.17 6.76 27.05
N TYR A 48 50.50 8.05 27.06
CA TYR A 48 50.53 8.89 25.87
C TYR A 48 51.96 9.36 25.63
N SER A 49 52.45 9.18 24.40
CA SER A 49 53.68 9.79 23.91
C SER A 49 53.48 10.39 22.52
N ASP A 50 53.89 11.64 22.35
CA ASP A 50 53.95 12.33 21.05
C ASP A 50 55.39 12.78 20.78
N ALA A 51 55.77 12.78 19.51
CA ALA A 51 57.09 13.22 19.06
C ALA A 51 57.29 14.74 19.21
N GLN A 52 56.21 15.53 19.37
CA GLN A 52 56.26 16.98 19.62
C GLN A 52 55.20 17.42 20.67
N PRO A 53 55.38 18.54 21.40
CA PRO A 53 54.45 18.97 22.43
C PRO A 53 53.13 19.49 21.85
N LEU A 54 51.99 18.84 22.17
CA LEU A 54 50.65 19.37 21.88
C LEU A 54 50.28 20.46 22.91
N THR A 55 49.80 21.61 22.45
CA THR A 55 49.40 22.73 23.32
C THR A 55 48.15 22.43 24.17
N SER A 56 47.28 21.52 23.72
CA SER A 56 46.17 20.95 24.50
C SER A 56 45.57 19.75 23.77
N ALA A 57 45.45 18.61 24.44
CA ALA A 57 44.73 17.44 23.94
C ALA A 57 43.62 17.03 24.91
N ASN A 58 42.41 16.85 24.39
CA ASN A 58 41.28 16.35 25.17
C ASN A 58 40.98 14.93 24.73
N LEU A 59 40.92 14.01 25.69
CA LEU A 59 40.68 12.61 25.48
C LEU A 59 39.38 12.22 26.18
N THR A 60 38.37 11.77 25.46
CA THR A 60 37.10 11.35 26.06
C THR A 60 37.05 9.83 26.16
N LEU A 61 36.83 9.32 27.36
CA LEU A 61 36.64 7.90 27.64
C LEU A 61 35.16 7.65 27.95
N SER A 62 34.51 6.84 27.13
CA SER A 62 33.12 6.41 27.35
C SER A 62 33.05 5.06 28.06
N TYR A 63 32.14 4.93 29.02
CA TYR A 63 31.94 3.74 29.84
C TYR A 63 30.46 3.51 30.16
N ASP A 64 30.09 2.26 30.49
CA ASP A 64 28.74 1.92 30.91
C ASP A 64 28.48 2.40 32.34
N ALA A 65 27.76 3.51 32.48
CA ALA A 65 27.41 4.13 33.75
C ALA A 65 26.49 3.26 34.64
N ALA A 66 25.87 2.20 34.11
CA ALA A 66 25.12 1.24 34.93
C ALA A 66 26.05 0.24 35.64
N MET A 67 27.27 0.04 35.11
CA MET A 67 28.21 -0.99 35.55
C MET A 67 29.45 -0.40 36.25
N PHE A 68 29.85 0.81 35.86
CA PHE A 68 31.00 1.52 36.41
C PHE A 68 30.63 2.94 36.80
N SER A 69 31.33 3.53 37.76
CA SER A 69 31.25 4.96 38.05
C SER A 69 32.64 5.56 38.17
N TYR A 70 32.84 6.74 37.57
CA TYR A 70 34.10 7.47 37.68
C TYR A 70 34.41 7.79 39.15
N ALA A 71 35.64 7.50 39.57
CA ALA A 71 36.08 7.73 40.94
C ALA A 71 37.12 8.85 41.02
N SER A 72 38.19 8.77 40.23
CA SER A 72 39.26 9.77 40.22
C SER A 72 40.14 9.68 38.99
N VAL A 73 40.89 10.74 38.72
CA VAL A 73 41.97 10.80 37.72
C VAL A 73 43.24 11.32 38.37
N SER A 74 44.39 10.84 37.89
CA SER A 74 45.70 11.42 38.19
C SER A 74 46.50 11.62 36.89
N GLY A 75 47.26 12.72 36.79
CA GLY A 75 48.03 13.06 35.59
C GLY A 75 47.27 13.85 34.52
N ALA A 76 45.98 14.16 34.72
CA ALA A 76 45.15 15.03 33.89
C ALA A 76 44.04 15.68 34.72
N THR A 77 43.29 16.64 34.16
CA THR A 77 42.02 17.11 34.75
C THR A 77 40.84 16.48 34.03
N ALA A 78 39.81 16.06 34.76
CA ALA A 78 38.64 15.36 34.20
C ALA A 78 37.33 16.13 34.44
N ASN A 79 36.47 16.14 33.42
CA ASN A 79 35.05 16.46 33.56
C ASN A 79 34.23 15.19 33.29
N ASP A 80 33.38 14.80 34.24
CA ASP A 80 32.51 13.61 34.14
C ASP A 80 31.07 14.03 33.88
N SER A 81 30.45 13.42 32.88
CA SER A 81 29.03 13.57 32.53
C SER A 81 28.48 12.19 32.21
N SER A 82 27.36 11.79 32.83
CA SER A 82 26.75 10.45 32.79
C SER A 82 27.14 9.56 31.60
N GLY A 83 28.25 8.81 31.75
CA GLY A 83 28.75 7.86 30.75
C GLY A 83 30.08 8.22 30.07
N ASP A 84 30.61 9.44 30.26
CA ASP A 84 31.83 9.94 29.60
C ASP A 84 32.74 10.72 30.57
N VAL A 85 34.04 10.42 30.54
CA VAL A 85 35.08 11.20 31.24
C VAL A 85 35.98 11.88 30.21
N THR A 86 36.03 13.21 30.19
CA THR A 86 36.97 13.96 29.32
C THR A 86 38.21 14.37 30.08
N LEU A 87 39.36 13.81 29.71
CA LEU A 87 40.69 14.06 30.26
C LEU A 87 41.37 15.18 29.46
N ASN A 88 41.77 16.24 30.14
CA ASN A 88 42.48 17.36 29.52
C ASN A 88 43.94 17.32 29.94
N PHE A 89 44.84 17.24 28.95
CA PHE A 89 46.28 17.27 29.16
C PHE A 89 46.81 18.67 28.87
N SER A 90 47.39 19.32 29.88
CA SER A 90 48.02 20.63 29.75
C SER A 90 49.49 20.56 30.18
N GLY A 91 50.42 20.74 29.24
CA GLY A 91 51.85 20.78 29.53
C GLY A 91 52.76 20.31 28.39
N ASN A 92 53.96 20.90 28.30
CA ASN A 92 54.95 20.70 27.22
C ASN A 92 55.78 19.40 27.32
N THR A 93 55.31 18.35 28.00
CA THR A 93 56.05 17.09 28.14
C THR A 93 55.63 16.04 27.11
N LEU A 94 56.62 15.47 26.42
CA LEU A 94 56.49 14.52 25.30
C LEU A 94 55.92 13.15 25.70
N SER A 95 55.85 12.83 26.99
CA SER A 95 55.24 11.59 27.49
C SER A 95 54.53 11.85 28.83
N ASN A 96 53.25 11.52 28.92
CA ASN A 96 52.48 11.59 30.17
C ASN A 96 51.74 10.28 30.40
N VAL A 97 51.70 9.83 31.66
CA VAL A 97 50.87 8.70 32.09
C VAL A 97 49.69 9.27 32.86
N CYS A 98 48.48 9.00 32.38
CA CYS A 98 47.25 9.34 33.08
C CYS A 98 46.61 8.06 33.59
N SER A 99 46.16 8.10 34.84
CA SER A 99 45.46 6.97 35.45
C SER A 99 44.05 7.37 35.82
N VAL A 100 43.05 6.69 35.27
CA VAL A 100 41.63 6.88 35.55
C VAL A 100 41.13 5.70 36.37
N VAL A 101 40.48 5.96 37.50
CA VAL A 101 39.95 4.91 38.39
C VAL A 101 38.43 4.90 38.32
N PHE A 102 37.86 3.72 38.13
CA PHE A 102 36.43 3.45 38.16
C PHE A 102 36.08 2.54 39.34
N ASN A 103 35.00 2.86 40.04
CA ASN A 103 34.38 1.92 40.97
C ASN A 103 33.50 0.96 40.17
N VAL A 104 33.57 -0.33 40.51
CA VAL A 104 32.79 -1.38 39.88
C VAL A 104 31.51 -1.59 40.69
N SER A 105 30.37 -1.44 40.03
CA SER A 105 29.05 -1.66 40.62
C SER A 105 28.87 -3.12 41.05
N ASP A 106 28.12 -3.37 42.13
CA ASP A 106 27.72 -4.72 42.54
C ASP A 106 26.89 -5.44 41.45
N LYS A 107 26.28 -4.66 40.54
CA LYS A 107 25.54 -5.13 39.37
C LYS A 107 26.42 -5.66 38.23
N ALA A 108 27.72 -5.37 38.23
CA ALA A 108 28.63 -5.89 37.21
C ALA A 108 28.75 -7.42 37.33
N TYR A 109 28.66 -8.14 36.22
CA TYR A 109 28.72 -9.61 36.16
C TYR A 109 29.99 -10.08 35.44
N VAL A 110 30.29 -11.39 35.48
CA VAL A 110 31.46 -11.94 34.80
C VAL A 110 31.23 -11.87 33.28
N GLY A 111 32.01 -11.05 32.58
CA GLY A 111 31.83 -10.79 31.15
C GLY A 111 32.89 -9.85 30.58
N SER A 112 32.78 -9.60 29.27
CA SER A 112 33.64 -8.65 28.53
C SER A 112 32.98 -7.29 28.45
N TYR A 113 33.63 -6.26 29.02
CA TYR A 113 33.11 -4.88 28.98
C TYR A 113 34.00 -3.99 28.11
N LYS A 114 33.37 -3.16 27.27
CA LYS A 114 34.06 -2.27 26.34
C LYS A 114 34.20 -0.86 26.91
N PHE A 115 35.40 -0.32 26.81
CA PHE A 115 35.70 1.10 27.02
C PHE A 115 36.17 1.69 25.69
N ASN A 116 35.52 2.78 25.27
CA ASN A 116 35.87 3.47 24.03
C ASN A 116 36.64 4.74 24.35
N LEU A 117 37.73 4.97 23.63
CA LEU A 117 38.61 6.10 23.85
C LEU A 117 38.68 6.95 22.58
N TYR A 118 38.38 8.24 22.71
CA TYR A 118 38.32 9.20 21.62
C TYR A 118 39.30 10.35 21.87
N VAL A 119 40.05 10.75 20.84
CA VAL A 119 40.87 11.96 20.86
C VAL A 119 40.07 13.08 20.20
N LYS A 120 39.95 14.24 20.86
CA LYS A 120 39.28 15.43 20.32
C LYS A 120 40.26 16.61 20.38
N SER A 121 40.86 16.96 19.25
CA SER A 121 41.59 18.23 19.11
C SER A 121 40.57 19.36 18.90
N ALA A 122 40.69 20.45 19.65
CA ALA A 122 39.83 21.61 19.51
C ALA A 122 40.40 22.57 18.46
N LEU A 123 39.58 23.02 17.50
CA LEU A 123 39.82 24.24 16.73
C LEU A 123 38.84 25.33 17.15
N ALA A 124 39.40 26.53 17.35
CA ALA A 124 38.65 27.78 17.44
C ALA A 124 38.35 28.28 16.02
N GLY A 125 37.09 28.58 15.72
CA GLY A 125 36.67 29.24 14.48
C GLY A 125 35.56 28.49 13.74
N GLN A 126 34.37 29.10 13.67
CA GLN A 126 33.20 28.59 12.96
C GLN A 126 33.32 28.87 11.44
N GLU A 127 33.31 27.83 10.61
CA GLU A 127 32.74 27.90 9.24
C GLU A 127 31.97 26.61 8.94
N ALA A 128 30.84 26.75 8.23
CA ALA A 128 29.91 25.67 7.92
C ALA A 128 30.42 24.77 6.77
N VAL A 129 30.22 23.46 6.90
CA VAL A 129 30.61 22.45 5.91
C VAL A 129 29.64 22.47 4.72
N THR A 130 30.14 22.68 3.49
CA THR A 130 29.37 22.61 2.23
C THR A 130 29.59 21.27 1.50
N ALA A 131 28.67 20.87 0.61
CA ALA A 131 28.73 19.62 -0.15
C ALA A 131 30.01 19.45 -1.00
N GLU A 132 30.59 20.57 -1.44
CA GLU A 132 31.87 20.62 -2.17
C GLU A 132 33.07 20.20 -1.30
N ASN A 133 32.97 20.36 0.03
CA ASN A 133 34.01 19.95 0.98
C ASN A 133 33.96 18.44 1.30
N ILE A 134 32.85 17.76 0.97
CA ILE A 134 32.66 16.32 1.20
C ILE A 134 33.33 15.50 0.08
N VAL A 135 33.27 15.97 -1.17
CA VAL A 135 33.88 15.28 -2.33
C VAL A 135 35.41 15.22 -2.21
N LYS A 136 36.06 16.30 -1.75
CA LYS A 136 37.52 16.29 -1.49
C LYS A 136 37.94 15.36 -0.34
N TYR A 137 37.03 15.10 0.61
CA TYR A 137 37.26 14.17 1.72
C TYR A 137 37.28 12.71 1.26
N VAL A 138 36.46 12.38 0.25
CA VAL A 138 36.36 11.04 -0.33
C VAL A 138 37.56 10.72 -1.23
N ASP A 139 38.08 11.70 -1.97
CA ASP A 139 39.27 11.53 -2.82
C ASP A 139 40.55 11.24 -2.02
N ILE A 140 40.74 11.89 -0.87
CA ILE A 140 41.93 11.69 -0.02
C ILE A 140 41.90 10.30 0.61
N ILE A 141 40.74 9.85 1.11
CA ILE A 141 40.55 8.50 1.65
C ILE A 141 40.68 7.44 0.55
N GLY A 142 40.13 7.69 -0.63
CA GLY A 142 40.26 6.83 -1.81
C GLY A 142 41.71 6.64 -2.27
N SER A 143 42.55 7.67 -2.13
CA SER A 143 43.97 7.60 -2.50
C SER A 143 44.82 6.73 -1.56
N GLN A 144 44.45 6.59 -0.28
CA GLN A 144 45.18 5.77 0.69
C GLN A 144 44.79 4.28 0.66
N ILE A 145 43.62 3.94 0.13
CA ILE A 145 43.10 2.55 0.08
C ILE A 145 43.63 1.76 -1.14
N LYS A 146 44.35 2.42 -2.05
CA LYS A 146 44.81 1.81 -3.32
C LYS A 146 45.74 0.60 -3.15
N ASN A 147 46.24 0.34 -1.95
CA ASN A 147 47.11 -0.79 -1.64
C ASN A 147 46.48 -1.86 -0.73
N ASP A 148 45.21 -1.74 -0.34
CA ASP A 148 44.53 -2.73 0.51
C ASP A 148 43.40 -3.44 -0.24
N THR A 149 43.82 -4.23 -1.23
CA THR A 149 42.96 -5.17 -1.95
C THR A 149 43.40 -6.58 -1.59
N ASN A 150 42.43 -7.49 -1.46
CA ASN A 150 42.75 -8.91 -1.35
C ASN A 150 43.36 -9.43 -2.68
N LEU A 151 43.84 -10.67 -2.69
CA LEU A 151 44.54 -11.28 -3.84
C LEU A 151 43.76 -11.28 -5.16
N ASP A 152 42.45 -10.98 -5.12
CA ASP A 152 41.56 -10.88 -6.30
C ASP A 152 41.26 -9.43 -6.70
N GLY A 153 41.96 -8.44 -6.13
CA GLY A 153 41.81 -7.02 -6.48
C GLY A 153 40.56 -6.34 -5.91
N LYS A 154 39.93 -6.90 -4.86
CA LYS A 154 38.73 -6.34 -4.21
C LYS A 154 39.01 -5.88 -2.78
N VAL A 155 38.39 -4.77 -2.37
CA VAL A 155 38.51 -4.17 -1.02
C VAL A 155 37.96 -5.13 0.04
N SER A 156 38.71 -5.36 1.13
CA SER A 156 38.36 -6.35 2.15
C SER A 156 37.28 -5.85 3.14
N THR A 157 36.54 -6.79 3.74
CA THR A 157 35.15 -6.68 4.22
C THR A 157 34.93 -6.01 5.60
N THR A 158 35.95 -5.40 6.22
CA THR A 158 35.81 -4.85 7.59
C THR A 158 35.73 -3.32 7.61
N ASP A 159 36.44 -2.61 6.73
CA ASP A 159 36.54 -1.14 6.79
C ASP A 159 35.38 -0.39 6.12
N ALA A 160 34.77 -0.98 5.08
CA ALA A 160 33.60 -0.43 4.41
C ALA A 160 32.37 -0.30 5.34
N ARG A 161 32.26 -1.18 6.35
CA ARG A 161 31.18 -1.16 7.34
C ARG A 161 31.35 0.00 8.34
N TYR A 162 32.59 0.31 8.74
CA TYR A 162 32.88 1.39 9.68
C TYR A 162 32.76 2.78 9.04
N ILE A 163 33.12 2.91 7.76
CA ILE A 163 32.95 4.17 7.00
C ILE A 163 31.45 4.51 6.87
N LEU A 164 30.60 3.53 6.53
CA LEU A 164 29.16 3.76 6.42
C LEU A 164 28.51 4.06 7.79
N GLN A 165 28.96 3.39 8.85
CA GLN A 165 28.49 3.66 10.23
C GLN A 165 28.92 5.05 10.73
N ALA A 166 30.09 5.55 10.32
CA ALA A 166 30.55 6.90 10.64
C ALA A 166 29.78 8.01 9.92
N VAL A 167 29.30 7.75 8.69
CA VAL A 167 28.49 8.71 7.92
C VAL A 167 27.05 8.79 8.45
N VAL A 168 26.46 7.65 8.84
CA VAL A 168 25.11 7.58 9.44
C VAL A 168 25.10 8.13 10.87
N GLY A 169 26.14 7.87 11.66
CA GLY A 169 26.23 8.33 13.06
C GLY A 169 26.42 9.85 13.23
N ASN A 170 26.96 10.56 12.23
CA ASN A 170 27.29 11.99 12.32
C ASN A 170 26.27 12.94 11.65
N ARG A 171 25.09 12.46 11.23
CA ARG A 171 24.01 13.28 10.64
C ARG A 171 24.46 14.19 9.48
N ILE A 172 25.24 13.65 8.54
CA ILE A 172 25.71 14.41 7.35
C ILE A 172 24.75 14.26 6.15
N LEU A 173 23.79 13.32 6.18
CA LEU A 173 22.74 13.17 5.17
C LEU A 173 21.49 13.99 5.55
N THR A 174 20.94 14.76 4.60
CA THR A 174 19.64 15.44 4.74
C THR A 174 18.68 14.99 3.63
N GLY A 175 17.37 14.99 3.91
CA GLY A 175 16.34 14.59 2.95
C GLY A 175 16.12 13.07 2.85
N ALA A 176 15.66 12.59 1.69
CA ALA A 176 15.21 11.20 1.48
C ALA A 176 16.30 10.15 1.76
N GLU A 177 17.58 10.53 1.63
CA GLU A 177 18.74 9.68 1.92
C GLU A 177 18.92 9.42 3.41
N GLN A 178 18.44 10.31 4.29
CA GLN A 178 18.41 10.10 5.75
C GLN A 178 17.28 9.12 6.15
N THR A 179 16.13 9.22 5.49
CA THR A 179 14.96 8.37 5.76
C THR A 179 15.21 6.92 5.37
N ASN A 180 15.98 6.71 4.30
CA ASN A 180 16.42 5.38 3.87
C ASN A 180 17.55 4.78 4.73
N ALA A 181 18.03 5.49 5.77
CA ALA A 181 19.13 5.04 6.63
C ALA A 181 18.70 4.75 8.10
N LEU A 182 17.43 4.93 8.44
CA LEU A 182 16.89 4.54 9.75
C LEU A 182 16.50 3.05 9.72
N PHE A 183 17.23 2.21 10.46
CA PHE A 183 16.99 0.77 10.50
C PHE A 183 16.87 0.27 11.93
N GLU A 184 15.77 -0.45 12.23
CA GLU A 184 15.45 -1.05 13.53
C GLU A 184 16.09 -2.44 13.77
N THR A 185 16.92 -2.98 12.89
CA THR A 185 17.55 -4.31 13.10
C THR A 185 18.98 -4.45 12.55
N ASP A 186 19.81 -5.15 13.31
CA ASP A 186 21.29 -5.27 13.21
C ASP A 186 21.87 -6.06 12.00
N LYS A 187 21.23 -6.10 10.82
CA LYS A 187 21.81 -6.84 9.66
C LYS A 187 21.53 -6.18 8.30
N LEU A 188 22.42 -5.26 7.90
CA LEU A 188 22.54 -4.83 6.51
C LEU A 188 23.30 -5.90 5.71
N SER A 189 22.76 -6.36 4.57
CA SER A 189 23.48 -7.32 3.71
C SER A 189 24.62 -6.59 2.97
N THR A 190 25.78 -7.26 2.88
CA THR A 190 27.00 -6.74 2.24
C THR A 190 26.79 -6.32 0.78
N SER A 191 25.79 -6.89 0.11
CA SER A 191 25.43 -6.61 -1.28
C SER A 191 24.72 -5.27 -1.45
N LEU A 192 23.90 -4.86 -0.48
CA LEU A 192 23.14 -3.60 -0.55
C LEU A 192 24.03 -2.39 -0.22
N ALA A 193 24.91 -2.52 0.78
CA ALA A 193 25.91 -1.50 1.13
C ALA A 193 26.88 -1.21 -0.02
N ARG A 194 27.35 -2.26 -0.70
CA ARG A 194 28.20 -2.15 -1.89
C ARG A 194 27.51 -1.39 -3.02
N LYS A 195 26.23 -1.68 -3.27
CA LYS A 195 25.44 -1.07 -4.35
C LYS A 195 25.25 0.44 -4.16
N VAL A 196 25.02 0.87 -2.91
CA VAL A 196 24.88 2.30 -2.54
C VAL A 196 26.21 3.04 -2.67
N LEU A 197 27.32 2.40 -2.30
CA LEU A 197 28.66 2.98 -2.42
C LEU A 197 29.10 3.09 -3.89
N GLU A 198 28.85 2.05 -4.69
CA GLU A 198 29.15 2.04 -6.13
C GLU A 198 28.32 3.08 -6.90
N SER A 199 27.06 3.32 -6.52
CA SER A 199 26.20 4.34 -7.16
C SER A 199 26.58 5.78 -6.80
N SER A 200 27.24 5.99 -5.65
CA SER A 200 27.67 7.33 -5.19
C SER A 200 29.08 7.69 -5.63
N LEU A 201 29.85 6.71 -6.13
CA LEU A 201 31.21 6.88 -6.67
C LEU A 201 31.27 6.94 -8.20
N SER A 202 30.18 6.67 -8.92
CA SER A 202 30.18 6.75 -10.39
C SER A 202 30.03 8.21 -10.83
N ASP A 203 31.03 8.77 -11.50
CA ASP A 203 30.87 9.97 -12.32
C ASP A 203 29.68 9.74 -13.27
N LYS A 204 28.57 10.43 -13.04
CA LYS A 204 27.30 10.16 -13.74
C LYS A 204 27.41 10.39 -15.25
N GLY A 205 28.49 11.01 -15.74
CA GLY A 205 28.68 11.34 -17.15
C GLY A 205 27.86 12.56 -17.57
N ILE A 206 27.70 12.79 -18.87
CA ILE A 206 26.89 13.90 -19.40
C ILE A 206 25.44 13.45 -19.62
N VAL A 207 24.46 14.35 -19.41
CA VAL A 207 23.05 14.07 -19.71
C VAL A 207 22.90 13.80 -21.22
N THR A 208 22.44 12.61 -21.58
CA THR A 208 22.20 12.20 -22.98
C THR A 208 20.74 12.34 -23.39
N ASP A 209 19.80 12.25 -22.46
CA ASP A 209 18.37 12.37 -22.75
C ASP A 209 17.55 12.86 -21.54
N ILE A 210 16.39 13.48 -21.78
CA ILE A 210 15.42 13.81 -20.74
C ILE A 210 13.99 13.43 -21.16
N GLU A 211 13.23 12.87 -20.22
CA GLU A 211 11.81 12.52 -20.43
C GLU A 211 10.96 13.02 -19.26
N ILE A 212 9.70 13.40 -19.53
CA ILE A 212 8.76 13.74 -18.47
C ILE A 212 8.44 12.47 -17.67
N CYS A 213 8.78 12.47 -16.38
CA CYS A 213 8.50 11.38 -15.47
C CYS A 213 7.17 11.58 -14.76
N VAL A 214 6.95 12.79 -14.23
CA VAL A 214 5.72 13.20 -13.56
C VAL A 214 5.34 14.59 -14.12
N PRO A 215 4.18 14.76 -14.78
CA PRO A 215 3.74 16.10 -15.16
C PRO A 215 3.43 16.95 -13.91
N PRO A 216 3.47 18.29 -13.99
CA PRO A 216 3.05 19.14 -12.87
C PRO A 216 1.63 18.79 -12.39
N ILE A 217 1.39 18.97 -11.09
CA ILE A 217 0.09 18.70 -10.43
C ILE A 217 -1.05 19.42 -11.17
N LYS A 218 -0.76 20.59 -11.74
CA LYS A 218 -1.72 21.38 -12.51
C LYS A 218 -1.36 21.41 -14.00
N THR A 219 -2.18 20.77 -14.81
CA THR A 219 -2.10 20.78 -16.27
C THR A 219 -3.23 21.56 -16.94
N GLU A 220 -4.21 22.05 -16.17
CA GLU A 220 -5.34 22.84 -16.67
C GLU A 220 -5.37 24.25 -16.07
N TYR A 221 -5.61 25.25 -16.92
CA TYR A 221 -5.47 26.66 -16.58
C TYR A 221 -6.64 27.48 -17.14
N LYS A 222 -7.06 28.52 -16.41
CA LYS A 222 -7.98 29.54 -16.91
C LYS A 222 -7.25 30.55 -17.79
N ILE A 223 -8.01 31.29 -18.60
CA ILE A 223 -7.47 32.45 -19.33
C ILE A 223 -6.80 33.42 -18.33
N ASN A 224 -5.57 33.82 -18.63
CA ASN A 224 -4.67 34.67 -17.81
C ASN A 224 -4.17 34.09 -16.49
N GLU A 225 -4.34 32.78 -16.25
CA GLU A 225 -3.75 32.12 -15.08
C GLU A 225 -2.25 31.84 -15.28
N ASN A 226 -1.47 31.83 -14.18
CA ASN A 226 -0.02 31.58 -14.20
C ASN A 226 0.28 30.08 -14.19
N LEU A 227 1.34 29.66 -14.89
CA LEU A 227 1.84 28.27 -14.90
C LEU A 227 2.31 27.86 -13.49
N SER A 228 1.93 26.66 -13.05
CA SER A 228 2.54 25.98 -11.90
C SER A 228 3.27 24.72 -12.38
N VAL A 229 4.52 24.57 -11.97
CA VAL A 229 5.32 23.36 -12.23
C VAL A 229 5.43 22.46 -11.00
N GLU A 230 4.70 22.77 -9.93
CA GLU A 230 4.76 22.05 -8.66
C GLU A 230 4.48 20.56 -8.84
N GLY A 231 5.31 19.72 -8.23
CA GLY A 231 5.24 18.27 -8.31
C GLY A 231 5.68 17.66 -9.64
N GLY A 232 5.97 18.47 -10.66
CA GLY A 232 6.47 17.97 -11.94
C GLY A 232 7.93 17.54 -11.85
N LYS A 233 8.28 16.43 -12.51
CA LYS A 233 9.63 15.82 -12.51
C LYS A 233 10.00 15.27 -13.88
N ILE A 234 11.29 15.28 -14.19
CA ILE A 234 11.87 14.60 -15.36
C ILE A 234 12.77 13.45 -14.93
N PHE A 235 12.96 12.46 -15.81
CA PHE A 235 14.13 11.60 -15.75
C PHE A 235 15.23 12.19 -16.63
N ALA A 236 16.40 12.44 -16.05
CA ALA A 236 17.63 12.73 -16.78
C ALA A 236 18.42 11.43 -16.95
N THR A 237 18.60 11.00 -18.20
CA THR A 237 19.45 9.86 -18.54
C THR A 237 20.84 10.36 -18.86
N TYR A 238 21.86 9.76 -18.27
CA TYR A 238 23.26 10.12 -18.51
C TYR A 238 23.99 9.09 -19.39
N SER A 239 25.16 9.47 -19.91
CA SER A 239 25.95 8.69 -20.88
C SER A 239 26.34 7.29 -20.39
N GLU A 240 26.40 7.07 -19.08
CA GLU A 240 26.68 5.78 -18.46
C GLU A 240 25.41 4.91 -18.25
N GLY A 241 24.26 5.33 -18.78
CA GLY A 241 22.98 4.61 -18.70
C GLY A 241 22.20 4.82 -17.39
N ILE A 242 22.70 5.66 -16.48
CA ILE A 242 22.04 6.00 -15.21
C ILE A 242 20.87 6.96 -15.49
N LYS A 243 19.70 6.73 -14.88
CA LYS A 243 18.56 7.64 -14.87
C LYS A 243 18.37 8.26 -13.50
N GLU A 244 18.22 9.58 -13.43
CA GLU A 244 17.97 10.34 -12.21
C GLU A 244 16.67 11.13 -12.32
N MET A 245 15.91 11.19 -11.23
CA MET A 245 14.69 11.99 -11.18
C MET A 245 15.02 13.41 -10.71
N VAL A 246 14.64 14.41 -11.50
CA VAL A 246 14.92 15.84 -11.23
C VAL A 246 13.61 16.61 -11.20
N ASP A 247 13.41 17.42 -10.16
CA ASP A 247 12.23 18.28 -10.04
C ASP A 247 12.23 19.40 -11.10
N LEU A 248 11.05 19.66 -11.68
CA LEU A 248 10.85 20.78 -12.60
C LEU A 248 10.89 22.10 -11.83
N SER A 249 11.61 23.05 -12.41
CA SER A 249 11.62 24.44 -11.95
C SER A 249 10.94 25.35 -12.97
N ALA A 250 10.41 26.49 -12.51
CA ALA A 250 9.81 27.48 -13.41
C ALA A 250 10.85 28.01 -14.44
N THR A 251 12.14 27.97 -14.09
CA THR A 251 13.25 28.37 -14.97
C THR A 251 13.61 27.33 -16.03
N THR A 252 13.19 26.07 -15.86
CA THR A 252 13.45 24.97 -16.81
C THR A 252 12.29 24.76 -17.80
N VAL A 253 11.21 25.55 -17.72
CA VAL A 253 10.03 25.40 -18.59
C VAL A 253 9.73 26.68 -19.37
N SER A 254 9.21 26.54 -20.60
CA SER A 254 8.85 27.66 -21.47
C SER A 254 7.70 27.29 -22.42
N GLY A 255 7.09 28.28 -23.08
CA GLY A 255 6.04 28.03 -24.08
C GLY A 255 4.61 28.04 -23.55
N PHE A 256 4.40 28.25 -22.23
CA PHE A 256 3.07 28.46 -21.69
C PHE A 256 2.52 29.84 -22.06
N SER A 257 1.31 29.89 -22.61
CA SER A 257 0.54 31.13 -22.81
C SER A 257 -0.91 30.86 -22.44
N SER A 258 -1.40 31.54 -21.39
CA SER A 258 -2.80 31.47 -20.95
C SER A 258 -3.68 32.56 -21.57
N THR A 259 -3.18 33.34 -22.53
CA THR A 259 -3.94 34.45 -23.12
C THR A 259 -4.97 34.00 -24.17
N SER A 260 -4.96 32.72 -24.56
CA SER A 260 -5.92 32.15 -25.52
C SER A 260 -6.24 30.70 -25.19
N ARG A 261 -7.45 30.25 -25.50
CA ARG A 261 -7.90 28.87 -25.26
C ARG A 261 -7.11 27.81 -26.05
N GLY A 262 -7.21 26.56 -25.61
CA GLY A 262 -6.69 25.37 -26.30
C GLY A 262 -5.46 24.76 -25.62
N GLN A 263 -5.04 23.59 -26.13
CA GLN A 263 -3.85 22.89 -25.67
C GLN A 263 -2.58 23.71 -25.97
N LYS A 264 -1.73 23.87 -24.95
CA LYS A 264 -0.45 24.58 -24.98
C LYS A 264 0.66 23.57 -24.79
N ASN A 265 1.64 23.59 -25.70
CA ASN A 265 2.81 22.76 -25.57
C ASN A 265 3.86 23.46 -24.70
N ILE A 266 4.27 22.82 -23.61
CA ILE A 266 5.22 23.37 -22.64
C ILE A 266 6.54 22.67 -22.83
N ASN A 267 7.54 23.43 -23.26
CA ASN A 267 8.88 22.93 -23.48
C ASN A 267 9.64 22.90 -22.17
N VAL A 268 10.24 21.76 -21.85
CA VAL A 268 11.14 21.57 -20.71
C VAL A 268 12.57 21.47 -21.25
N VAL A 269 13.49 22.20 -20.61
CA VAL A 269 14.91 22.19 -20.93
C VAL A 269 15.72 21.87 -19.68
N TYR A 270 16.62 20.89 -19.78
CA TYR A 270 17.56 20.54 -18.73
C TYR A 270 18.91 20.20 -19.37
N GLY A 271 19.95 21.00 -19.05
CA GLY A 271 21.19 21.01 -19.82
C GLY A 271 20.96 21.47 -21.27
N ASP A 272 21.44 20.69 -22.24
CA ASP A 272 21.21 20.90 -23.68
C ASP A 272 20.03 20.08 -24.24
N LYS A 273 19.36 19.27 -23.41
CA LYS A 273 18.26 18.39 -23.82
C LYS A 273 16.89 19.03 -23.64
N LYS A 274 15.91 18.56 -24.42
CA LYS A 274 14.56 19.11 -24.46
C LYS A 274 13.52 18.01 -24.48
N THR A 275 12.45 18.21 -23.73
CA THR A 275 11.21 17.41 -23.81
C THR A 275 10.01 18.35 -23.69
N SER A 276 8.79 17.82 -23.72
CA SER A 276 7.60 18.65 -23.58
C SER A 276 6.43 17.92 -22.94
N PHE A 277 5.55 18.68 -22.29
CA PHE A 277 4.24 18.21 -21.84
C PHE A 277 3.15 19.20 -22.27
N TYR A 278 1.89 18.79 -22.17
CA TYR A 278 0.76 19.65 -22.53
C TYR A 278 0.09 20.27 -21.30
N ALA A 279 -0.34 21.52 -21.44
CA ALA A 279 -1.26 22.18 -20.53
C ALA A 279 -2.49 22.69 -21.31
N VAL A 280 -3.69 22.58 -20.77
CA VAL A 280 -4.91 23.05 -21.43
C VAL A 280 -5.34 24.39 -20.83
N VAL A 281 -5.55 25.39 -21.69
CA VAL A 281 -6.14 26.68 -21.27
C VAL A 281 -7.61 26.69 -21.68
N ASP A 282 -8.51 26.67 -20.69
CA ASP A 282 -9.94 26.68 -20.92
C ASP A 282 -10.56 28.08 -20.71
N GLY A 283 -11.53 28.42 -21.56
CA GLY A 283 -12.27 29.68 -21.57
C GLY A 283 -13.70 29.56 -21.03
N THR A 284 -14.14 28.39 -20.55
CA THR A 284 -15.49 28.22 -20.03
C THR A 284 -15.60 28.49 -18.54
N THR A 285 -16.30 29.56 -18.18
CA THR A 285 -17.03 29.62 -16.91
C THR A 285 -18.13 28.54 -16.94
N PHE A 286 -17.83 27.36 -16.41
CA PHE A 286 -18.86 26.36 -16.10
C PHE A 286 -19.67 26.85 -14.89
N SER A 287 -20.74 27.60 -15.16
CA SER A 287 -21.84 27.76 -14.21
C SER A 287 -22.75 26.53 -14.33
N ASN A 288 -22.41 25.49 -13.59
CA ASN A 288 -23.29 24.50 -12.95
C ASN A 288 -22.37 23.41 -12.37
N SER A 289 -22.15 23.42 -11.06
CA SER A 289 -21.48 22.30 -10.39
C SER A 289 -22.20 21.01 -10.75
N ALA A 290 -21.48 19.97 -11.18
CA ALA A 290 -22.05 18.63 -11.23
C ALA A 290 -22.65 18.32 -9.85
N GLN A 291 -23.88 17.79 -9.80
CA GLN A 291 -24.52 17.34 -8.56
C GLN A 291 -23.85 16.03 -8.09
N THR A 292 -22.57 16.08 -7.77
CA THR A 292 -21.72 14.94 -7.42
C THR A 292 -22.12 14.31 -6.09
N TYR A 293 -22.91 14.97 -5.24
CA TYR A 293 -23.54 14.29 -4.10
C TYR A 293 -24.68 13.37 -4.54
N SER A 294 -25.49 13.73 -5.55
CA SER A 294 -26.59 12.90 -6.08
C SER A 294 -27.44 12.19 -5.02
N ASN A 295 -27.92 12.93 -4.01
CA ASN A 295 -28.63 12.38 -2.83
C ASN A 295 -27.86 11.29 -2.05
N GLY A 296 -26.54 11.18 -2.26
CA GLY A 296 -25.64 10.19 -1.70
C GLY A 296 -25.59 8.85 -2.44
N LEU A 297 -26.20 8.72 -3.62
CA LEU A 297 -26.25 7.49 -4.43
C LEU A 297 -25.12 7.41 -5.47
N ASN A 298 -23.88 7.62 -5.05
CA ASN A 298 -22.70 7.36 -5.88
C ASN A 298 -21.46 7.14 -5.00
N PHE A 299 -20.36 6.81 -5.66
CA PHE A 299 -19.08 6.44 -5.05
C PHE A 299 -17.97 7.46 -5.32
N ASN A 300 -18.33 8.62 -5.88
CA ASN A 300 -17.42 9.64 -6.38
C ASN A 300 -16.52 10.20 -5.28
N TYR A 301 -17.07 10.34 -4.07
CA TYR A 301 -16.35 10.83 -2.90
C TYR A 301 -15.56 9.76 -2.13
N LEU A 302 -15.60 8.48 -2.54
CA LEU A 302 -14.74 7.48 -1.93
C LEU A 302 -13.28 7.86 -2.15
N CYS A 303 -12.41 7.55 -1.20
CA CYS A 303 -10.97 7.68 -1.26
C CYS A 303 -10.34 6.56 -0.41
N GLY A 304 -9.03 6.41 -0.40
CA GLY A 304 -8.39 5.39 0.42
C GLY A 304 -6.87 5.49 0.44
N VAL A 305 -6.28 4.88 1.46
CA VAL A 305 -4.84 4.65 1.61
C VAL A 305 -4.69 3.16 1.87
N ASP A 306 -3.90 2.45 1.07
CA ASP A 306 -3.62 1.04 1.34
C ASP A 306 -2.44 0.85 2.32
N MET A 307 -2.17 -0.42 2.67
CA MET A 307 -1.09 -0.74 3.61
C MET A 307 0.32 -0.38 3.13
N TYR A 308 0.49 -0.13 1.82
CA TYR A 308 1.74 0.29 1.19
C TYR A 308 1.82 1.81 1.00
N GLY A 309 0.79 2.56 1.44
CA GLY A 309 0.72 4.00 1.34
C GLY A 309 0.28 4.52 -0.03
N ARG A 310 -0.15 3.67 -0.95
CA ARG A 310 -0.75 4.10 -2.22
C ARG A 310 -2.13 4.70 -1.94
N THR A 311 -2.47 5.77 -2.66
CA THR A 311 -3.73 6.49 -2.45
C THR A 311 -4.56 6.54 -3.72
N PHE A 312 -5.85 6.79 -3.55
CA PHE A 312 -6.71 7.26 -4.64
C PHE A 312 -7.65 8.35 -4.14
N GLU A 313 -7.83 9.37 -4.97
CA GLU A 313 -8.59 10.59 -4.66
C GLU A 313 -10.02 10.51 -5.20
N PRO A 314 -10.97 11.29 -4.66
CA PRO A 314 -12.31 11.45 -5.23
C PRO A 314 -12.30 11.85 -6.71
N VAL A 315 -13.37 11.48 -7.43
CA VAL A 315 -13.59 11.82 -8.85
C VAL A 315 -14.93 12.56 -9.00
N SER A 316 -15.08 13.44 -9.99
CA SER A 316 -16.35 14.12 -10.27
C SER A 316 -17.34 13.26 -11.03
N GLY A 317 -16.86 12.22 -11.71
CA GLY A 317 -17.62 11.35 -12.59
C GLY A 317 -16.73 10.29 -13.23
N PHE A 318 -17.28 9.57 -14.20
CA PHE A 318 -16.54 8.63 -15.02
C PHE A 318 -16.83 8.88 -16.51
N ASP A 319 -15.81 8.73 -17.35
CA ASP A 319 -15.89 8.83 -18.81
C ASP A 319 -16.74 7.66 -19.35
N ASN A 320 -17.92 7.99 -19.87
CA ASN A 320 -18.87 7.02 -20.41
C ASN A 320 -18.44 6.41 -21.76
N ASN A 321 -17.30 6.83 -22.34
CA ASN A 321 -16.74 6.21 -23.54
C ASN A 321 -15.74 5.08 -23.21
N LYS A 322 -15.54 4.79 -21.94
CA LYS A 322 -14.60 3.78 -21.45
C LYS A 322 -15.30 2.80 -20.53
N ASP A 323 -15.12 1.52 -20.81
CA ASP A 323 -15.67 0.45 -20.00
C ASP A 323 -14.57 -0.34 -19.27
N VAL A 324 -14.88 -0.77 -18.05
CA VAL A 324 -14.07 -1.67 -17.25
C VAL A 324 -14.90 -2.88 -16.86
N GLY A 325 -14.49 -4.05 -17.35
CA GLY A 325 -15.05 -5.34 -17.00
C GLY A 325 -14.16 -6.15 -16.07
N ILE A 326 -14.75 -7.13 -15.38
CA ILE A 326 -14.00 -8.09 -14.57
C ILE A 326 -14.60 -9.49 -14.71
N PHE A 327 -13.74 -10.50 -14.73
CA PHE A 327 -14.18 -11.89 -14.74
C PHE A 327 -14.65 -12.32 -13.34
N TYR A 328 -15.80 -13.00 -13.27
CA TYR A 328 -16.41 -13.38 -11.99
C TYR A 328 -16.56 -14.89 -11.91
N PHE A 329 -15.86 -15.51 -10.97
CA PHE A 329 -15.78 -16.97 -10.84
C PHE A 329 -16.93 -17.53 -9.99
N LEU A 330 -17.61 -18.55 -10.54
CA LEU A 330 -18.78 -19.20 -9.93
C LEU A 330 -18.47 -20.60 -9.37
N ALA A 331 -17.22 -21.04 -9.50
CA ALA A 331 -16.76 -22.40 -9.29
C ALA A 331 -16.52 -22.79 -7.81
N THR A 332 -16.27 -21.83 -6.92
CA THR A 332 -15.97 -22.10 -5.51
C THR A 332 -17.17 -22.76 -4.82
N GLY A 333 -17.05 -24.05 -4.50
CA GLY A 333 -18.14 -24.86 -3.94
C GLY A 333 -18.65 -25.96 -4.85
N PRO A 334 -19.28 -25.64 -6.00
CA PRO A 334 -19.72 -26.64 -6.96
C PRO A 334 -18.63 -27.66 -7.38
N HIS A 335 -17.36 -27.26 -7.37
CA HIS A 335 -16.23 -28.13 -7.73
C HIS A 335 -15.59 -28.90 -6.58
N ILE A 336 -16.04 -28.71 -5.34
CA ILE A 336 -15.49 -29.49 -4.22
C ILE A 336 -15.88 -30.97 -4.40
N PRO A 337 -14.91 -31.91 -4.48
CA PRO A 337 -15.21 -33.32 -4.61
C PRO A 337 -16.04 -33.86 -3.44
N SER A 338 -16.95 -34.79 -3.70
CA SER A 338 -17.84 -35.37 -2.68
C SER A 338 -17.11 -36.05 -1.51
N GLY A 339 -15.87 -36.50 -1.72
CA GLY A 339 -15.01 -37.10 -0.70
C GLY A 339 -14.16 -36.10 0.11
N GLN A 340 -14.16 -34.82 -0.23
CA GLN A 340 -13.35 -33.83 0.48
C GLN A 340 -14.00 -33.40 1.80
N THR A 341 -13.43 -33.85 2.91
CA THR A 341 -13.96 -33.59 4.27
C THR A 341 -13.25 -32.46 5.02
N GLN A 342 -12.32 -31.75 4.39
CA GLN A 342 -11.58 -30.65 5.01
C GLN A 342 -11.25 -29.55 4.00
N ILE A 343 -10.88 -28.38 4.53
CA ILE A 343 -10.27 -27.30 3.74
C ILE A 343 -8.78 -27.60 3.59
N TYR A 344 -8.27 -27.42 2.38
CA TYR A 344 -6.84 -27.35 2.11
C TYR A 344 -6.51 -25.92 1.68
N ASP A 345 -5.69 -25.23 2.46
CA ASP A 345 -5.18 -23.89 2.14
C ASP A 345 -3.67 -24.03 1.89
N ILE A 346 -3.23 -23.70 0.67
CA ILE A 346 -1.84 -23.87 0.24
C ILE A 346 -0.92 -22.96 1.05
N THR A 347 -1.29 -21.69 1.25
CA THR A 347 -0.49 -20.73 2.03
C THR A 347 -0.31 -21.22 3.47
N GLN A 348 -1.38 -21.71 4.10
CA GLN A 348 -1.32 -22.26 5.44
C GLN A 348 -0.45 -23.53 5.50
N LEU A 349 -0.63 -24.47 4.57
CA LEU A 349 0.15 -25.71 4.55
C LEU A 349 1.64 -25.44 4.35
N ILE A 350 2.01 -24.49 3.49
CA ILE A 350 3.40 -24.06 3.31
C ILE A 350 3.95 -23.44 4.60
N ALA A 351 3.18 -22.56 5.26
CA ALA A 351 3.59 -21.95 6.53
C ALA A 351 3.77 -22.99 7.65
N GLU A 352 3.06 -24.12 7.60
CA GLU A 352 3.21 -25.26 8.51
C GLU A 352 4.39 -26.19 8.15
N GLY A 353 5.15 -25.88 7.09
CA GLY A 353 6.28 -26.69 6.62
C GLY A 353 5.87 -27.93 5.80
N LYS A 354 4.65 -27.98 5.27
CA LYS A 354 4.09 -29.09 4.48
C LYS A 354 4.16 -28.85 2.97
N GLU A 355 5.15 -28.09 2.52
CA GLU A 355 5.34 -27.81 1.08
C GLU A 355 5.53 -29.09 0.25
N GLU A 356 6.18 -30.11 0.83
CA GLU A 356 6.32 -31.44 0.21
C GLU A 356 4.96 -32.08 -0.10
N ASP A 357 4.01 -31.96 0.83
CA ASP A 357 2.65 -32.47 0.66
C ASP A 357 1.83 -31.65 -0.33
N VAL A 358 2.16 -30.38 -0.52
CA VAL A 358 1.52 -29.52 -1.51
C VAL A 358 2.01 -29.89 -2.92
N LEU A 359 3.32 -30.02 -3.13
CA LEU A 359 3.91 -30.06 -4.47
C LEU A 359 4.37 -31.44 -4.97
N TYR A 360 4.84 -32.31 -4.09
CA TYR A 360 5.60 -33.50 -4.51
C TYR A 360 4.97 -34.83 -4.10
N SER A 361 4.08 -34.83 -3.10
CA SER A 361 3.42 -36.03 -2.62
C SER A 361 2.00 -36.21 -3.19
N PRO A 362 1.46 -37.45 -3.26
CA PRO A 362 0.08 -37.71 -3.67
C PRO A 362 -0.95 -37.33 -2.59
N TYR A 363 -0.52 -36.69 -1.50
CA TYR A 363 -1.41 -36.20 -0.46
C TYR A 363 -2.52 -35.32 -1.05
N ALA A 364 -3.77 -35.67 -0.72
CA ALA A 364 -4.97 -34.98 -1.19
C ALA A 364 -5.02 -34.77 -2.72
N PHE A 365 -4.43 -35.68 -3.50
CA PHE A 365 -4.51 -35.65 -4.95
C PHE A 365 -5.97 -35.68 -5.44
N GLY A 366 -6.29 -34.89 -6.46
CA GLY A 366 -7.65 -34.72 -6.98
C GLY A 366 -8.59 -33.92 -6.08
N MET A 367 -8.12 -33.42 -4.92
CA MET A 367 -8.88 -32.52 -4.06
C MET A 367 -8.71 -31.07 -4.49
N THR A 368 -9.63 -30.22 -4.05
CA THR A 368 -9.62 -28.78 -4.28
C THR A 368 -8.92 -28.05 -3.14
N PHE A 369 -8.02 -27.15 -3.50
CA PHE A 369 -7.21 -26.33 -2.61
C PHE A 369 -7.54 -24.86 -2.79
N PHE A 370 -7.47 -24.10 -1.71
CA PHE A 370 -7.47 -22.64 -1.71
C PHE A 370 -6.02 -22.14 -1.81
N TRP A 371 -5.76 -21.10 -2.61
CA TRP A 371 -4.42 -20.48 -2.61
C TRP A 371 -4.13 -19.72 -1.32
N GLY A 372 -5.16 -19.20 -0.65
CA GLY A 372 -5.13 -18.51 0.63
C GLY A 372 -6.53 -18.33 1.20
N LYS A 373 -6.61 -17.70 2.38
CA LYS A 373 -7.87 -17.53 3.12
C LYS A 373 -8.62 -16.25 2.70
N PRO A 374 -9.81 -16.34 2.08
CA PRO A 374 -10.61 -15.15 1.76
C PRO A 374 -10.98 -14.36 3.02
N VAL A 375 -11.09 -13.03 2.93
CA VAL A 375 -11.59 -12.21 4.06
C VAL A 375 -12.99 -12.64 4.54
N PHE A 376 -13.79 -13.21 3.62
CA PHE A 376 -15.12 -13.76 3.92
C PHE A 376 -15.12 -15.25 4.32
N GLY A 377 -13.94 -15.85 4.52
CA GLY A 377 -13.74 -17.27 4.82
C GLY A 377 -13.86 -18.15 3.59
N TYR A 378 -13.64 -19.45 3.74
CA TYR A 378 -13.80 -20.46 2.67
C TYR A 378 -15.28 -20.66 2.27
N TYR A 379 -15.91 -19.67 1.64
CA TYR A 379 -17.33 -19.66 1.32
C TYR A 379 -17.67 -20.40 0.00
N ARG A 380 -18.96 -20.48 -0.33
CA ARG A 380 -19.46 -20.98 -1.63
C ARG A 380 -19.88 -19.79 -2.50
N SER A 381 -19.56 -19.78 -3.80
CA SER A 381 -19.81 -18.64 -4.71
C SER A 381 -21.28 -18.19 -4.77
N GLY A 382 -22.23 -19.07 -4.46
CA GLY A 382 -23.66 -18.76 -4.36
C GLY A 382 -24.15 -18.31 -2.98
N GLU A 383 -23.27 -18.03 -2.02
CA GLU A 383 -23.68 -17.62 -0.67
C GLU A 383 -24.19 -16.16 -0.67
N PRO A 384 -25.48 -15.88 -0.36
CA PRO A 384 -26.02 -14.54 -0.48
C PRO A 384 -25.31 -13.47 0.36
N TRP A 385 -24.83 -13.82 1.56
CA TRP A 385 -24.15 -12.87 2.44
C TRP A 385 -22.84 -12.35 1.85
N VAL A 386 -22.12 -13.22 1.13
CA VAL A 386 -20.86 -12.90 0.45
C VAL A 386 -21.13 -12.14 -0.84
N VAL A 387 -22.07 -12.64 -1.65
CA VAL A 387 -22.47 -12.00 -2.92
C VAL A 387 -22.92 -10.55 -2.72
N ASN A 388 -23.67 -10.24 -1.67
CA ASN A 388 -24.07 -8.85 -1.37
C ASN A 388 -22.84 -7.94 -1.13
N ARG A 389 -21.78 -8.46 -0.52
CA ARG A 389 -20.53 -7.71 -0.30
C ARG A 389 -19.73 -7.55 -1.58
N HIS A 390 -19.63 -8.59 -2.41
CA HIS A 390 -19.01 -8.48 -3.72
C HIS A 390 -19.66 -7.39 -4.56
N ILE A 391 -21.00 -7.35 -4.62
CA ILE A 391 -21.68 -6.32 -5.39
C ILE A 391 -21.46 -4.93 -4.82
N GLU A 392 -21.46 -4.74 -3.50
CA GLU A 392 -21.08 -3.46 -2.90
C GLU A 392 -19.65 -3.05 -3.30
N MET A 393 -18.70 -3.97 -3.21
CA MET A 393 -17.29 -3.71 -3.51
C MET A 393 -17.05 -3.40 -4.99
N LEU A 394 -17.61 -4.19 -5.90
CA LEU A 394 -17.46 -3.99 -7.35
C LEU A 394 -18.18 -2.72 -7.82
N SER A 395 -19.37 -2.43 -7.27
CA SER A 395 -20.07 -1.17 -7.56
C SER A 395 -19.26 0.04 -7.05
N SER A 396 -18.71 -0.06 -5.84
CA SER A 396 -17.87 0.99 -5.23
C SER A 396 -16.59 1.26 -6.02
N ALA A 397 -16.05 0.24 -6.69
CA ALA A 397 -14.85 0.35 -7.50
C ALA A 397 -15.08 1.00 -8.87
N GLY A 398 -16.33 1.10 -9.33
CA GLY A 398 -16.65 1.63 -10.65
C GLY A 398 -16.53 0.60 -11.78
N ILE A 399 -16.73 -0.69 -11.47
CA ILE A 399 -16.85 -1.76 -12.47
C ILE A 399 -18.15 -1.58 -13.26
N ASP A 400 -18.07 -1.60 -14.59
CA ASP A 400 -19.23 -1.41 -15.47
C ASP A 400 -19.95 -2.72 -15.75
N TYR A 401 -19.20 -3.83 -15.88
CA TYR A 401 -19.78 -5.15 -16.11
C TYR A 401 -18.94 -6.28 -15.52
N ILE A 402 -19.61 -7.40 -15.26
CA ILE A 402 -18.99 -8.67 -14.92
C ILE A 402 -19.27 -9.68 -16.05
N LEU A 403 -18.30 -10.50 -16.37
CA LEU A 403 -18.52 -11.69 -17.19
C LEU A 403 -18.46 -12.92 -16.27
N PHE A 404 -19.53 -13.71 -16.26
CA PHE A 404 -19.54 -14.97 -15.54
C PHE A 404 -18.68 -16.00 -16.26
N ASP A 405 -17.75 -16.60 -15.52
CA ASP A 405 -16.96 -17.71 -16.01
C ASP A 405 -17.82 -18.98 -16.13
N VAL A 406 -18.06 -19.38 -17.37
CA VAL A 406 -18.65 -20.67 -17.74
C VAL A 406 -17.82 -21.34 -18.84
N THR A 407 -16.51 -21.04 -18.86
CA THR A 407 -15.58 -21.48 -19.91
C THR A 407 -15.45 -23.00 -19.99
N ASN A 408 -15.66 -23.73 -18.89
CA ASN A 408 -15.67 -25.20 -18.83
C ASN A 408 -17.07 -25.83 -18.99
N ALA A 409 -18.01 -25.13 -19.64
CA ALA A 409 -19.35 -25.60 -19.99
C ALA A 409 -20.34 -25.84 -18.83
N ILE A 410 -19.95 -25.65 -17.56
CA ILE A 410 -20.87 -25.65 -16.42
C ILE A 410 -21.37 -24.22 -16.20
N VAL A 411 -22.70 -24.02 -16.18
CA VAL A 411 -23.28 -22.66 -16.11
C VAL A 411 -23.48 -22.12 -14.68
N TYR A 412 -23.43 -22.96 -13.66
CA TYR A 412 -23.61 -22.59 -12.23
C TYR A 412 -24.87 -21.75 -11.95
N GLN A 413 -26.03 -22.25 -12.41
CA GLN A 413 -27.30 -21.53 -12.36
C GLN A 413 -27.65 -20.92 -10.99
N ASP A 414 -27.50 -21.69 -9.91
CA ASP A 414 -27.81 -21.21 -8.56
C ASP A 414 -26.91 -20.04 -8.13
N SER A 415 -25.62 -20.09 -8.50
CA SER A 415 -24.65 -19.05 -8.17
C SER A 415 -24.95 -17.75 -8.92
N TYR A 416 -25.07 -17.76 -10.25
CA TYR A 416 -25.30 -16.52 -10.99
C TYR A 416 -26.69 -15.92 -10.73
N PHE A 417 -27.72 -16.73 -10.45
CA PHE A 417 -29.02 -16.17 -10.05
C PHE A 417 -28.98 -15.51 -8.67
N THR A 418 -28.09 -15.96 -7.77
CA THR A 418 -27.86 -15.27 -6.51
C THR A 418 -27.23 -13.90 -6.74
N VAL A 419 -26.26 -13.81 -7.67
CA VAL A 419 -25.66 -12.54 -8.10
C VAL A 419 -26.69 -11.61 -8.74
N LEU A 420 -27.50 -12.10 -9.69
CA LEU A 420 -28.58 -11.32 -10.32
C LEU A 420 -29.59 -10.76 -9.31
N LYS A 421 -29.97 -11.55 -8.30
CA LYS A 421 -30.87 -11.10 -7.23
C LYS A 421 -30.25 -9.96 -6.42
N ALA A 422 -28.96 -10.04 -6.10
CA ALA A 422 -28.26 -8.97 -5.38
C ALA A 422 -28.11 -7.69 -6.24
N LEU A 423 -27.71 -7.83 -7.52
CA LEU A 423 -27.62 -6.72 -8.47
C LEU A 423 -28.97 -6.01 -8.63
N ARG A 424 -30.06 -6.75 -8.86
CA ARG A 424 -31.43 -6.21 -8.99
C ARG A 424 -31.82 -5.41 -7.74
N LYS A 425 -31.59 -5.98 -6.55
CA LYS A 425 -31.87 -5.32 -5.28
C LYS A 425 -31.17 -3.96 -5.19
N TYR A 426 -29.86 -3.90 -5.41
CA TYR A 426 -29.12 -2.64 -5.31
C TYR A 426 -29.48 -1.66 -6.44
N LYS A 427 -29.81 -2.17 -7.64
CA LYS A 427 -30.32 -1.34 -8.73
C LYS A 427 -31.66 -0.69 -8.39
N ASP A 428 -32.57 -1.42 -7.74
CA ASP A 428 -33.87 -0.91 -7.25
C ASP A 428 -33.71 0.17 -6.16
N GLU A 429 -32.64 0.09 -5.38
CA GLU A 429 -32.27 1.12 -4.38
C GLU A 429 -31.66 2.38 -5.02
N GLY A 430 -31.37 2.34 -6.33
CA GLY A 430 -30.84 3.46 -7.10
C GLY A 430 -29.33 3.44 -7.33
N TRP A 431 -28.64 2.38 -6.94
CA TRP A 431 -27.19 2.26 -7.17
C TRP A 431 -26.85 1.99 -8.63
N ASN A 432 -25.73 2.53 -9.08
CA ASN A 432 -25.11 2.07 -10.32
C ASN A 432 -24.33 0.79 -10.04
N VAL A 433 -24.90 -0.34 -10.44
CA VAL A 433 -24.32 -1.67 -10.25
C VAL A 433 -23.73 -2.18 -11.56
N PRO A 434 -22.73 -3.09 -11.50
CA PRO A 434 -22.22 -3.76 -12.69
C PRO A 434 -23.33 -4.45 -13.48
N LYS A 435 -23.24 -4.38 -14.80
CA LYS A 435 -24.02 -5.19 -15.73
C LYS A 435 -23.44 -6.59 -15.85
N ILE A 436 -24.12 -7.50 -16.54
CA ILE A 436 -23.71 -8.91 -16.65
C ILE A 436 -23.60 -9.39 -18.10
N GLY A 437 -22.65 -10.30 -18.33
CA GLY A 437 -22.52 -11.14 -19.51
C GLY A 437 -21.94 -12.51 -19.14
N PHE A 438 -21.67 -13.36 -20.13
CA PHE A 438 -21.09 -14.69 -19.94
C PHE A 438 -19.89 -14.90 -20.86
N TYR A 439 -18.91 -15.65 -20.38
CA TYR A 439 -17.77 -16.08 -21.17
C TYR A 439 -17.77 -17.61 -21.28
N THR A 440 -17.84 -18.13 -22.50
CA THR A 440 -17.82 -19.57 -22.81
C THR A 440 -16.57 -19.94 -23.62
N HIS A 441 -16.18 -21.22 -23.59
CA HIS A 441 -15.07 -21.73 -24.42
C HIS A 441 -15.28 -23.20 -24.78
N PHE A 442 -15.18 -24.12 -23.82
CA PHE A 442 -15.50 -25.53 -24.01
C PHE A 442 -16.99 -25.71 -24.28
N TYR A 443 -17.32 -26.54 -25.28
CA TYR A 443 -18.70 -26.75 -25.73
C TYR A 443 -19.47 -25.44 -25.96
N SER A 444 -18.76 -24.40 -26.42
CA SER A 444 -19.21 -23.02 -26.47
C SER A 444 -20.60 -22.84 -27.09
N SER A 445 -20.84 -23.41 -28.27
CA SER A 445 -22.13 -23.29 -28.97
C SER A 445 -23.32 -23.76 -28.12
N SER A 446 -23.20 -24.93 -27.48
CA SER A 446 -24.22 -25.48 -26.60
C SER A 446 -24.36 -24.69 -25.30
N THR A 447 -23.24 -24.28 -24.69
CA THR A 447 -23.26 -23.49 -23.44
C THR A 447 -23.89 -22.12 -23.66
N MET A 448 -23.56 -21.43 -24.76
CA MET A 448 -24.23 -20.18 -25.14
C MET A 448 -25.73 -20.38 -25.35
N THR A 449 -26.13 -21.46 -26.01
CA THR A 449 -27.54 -21.79 -26.25
C THR A 449 -28.28 -22.07 -24.93
N GLU A 450 -27.66 -22.77 -23.99
CA GLU A 450 -28.23 -23.04 -22.66
C GLU A 450 -28.45 -21.74 -21.88
N VAL A 451 -27.43 -20.87 -21.80
CA VAL A 451 -27.51 -19.57 -21.14
C VAL A 451 -28.58 -18.70 -21.80
N TYR A 452 -28.60 -18.64 -23.14
CA TYR A 452 -29.59 -17.89 -23.89
C TYR A 452 -31.02 -18.35 -23.60
N ASN A 453 -31.29 -19.65 -23.68
CA ASN A 453 -32.62 -20.21 -23.42
C ASN A 453 -33.07 -20.03 -21.96
N THR A 454 -32.12 -20.13 -21.03
CA THR A 454 -32.42 -20.05 -19.60
C THR A 454 -32.69 -18.62 -19.16
N LEU A 455 -31.90 -17.65 -19.65
CA LEU A 455 -31.90 -16.28 -19.13
C LEU A 455 -32.36 -15.24 -20.15
N TYR A 456 -31.73 -15.18 -21.32
CA TYR A 456 -31.87 -14.06 -22.26
C TYR A 456 -33.17 -14.11 -23.08
N SER A 457 -33.62 -15.29 -23.51
CA SER A 457 -34.88 -15.45 -24.26
C SER A 457 -36.09 -15.70 -23.35
N ASN A 458 -35.86 -16.00 -22.07
CA ASN A 458 -36.92 -16.23 -21.11
C ASN A 458 -37.60 -14.90 -20.75
N SER A 459 -38.84 -14.72 -21.19
CA SER A 459 -39.59 -13.47 -21.01
C SER A 459 -39.74 -13.04 -19.54
N LEU A 460 -39.83 -13.98 -18.60
CA LEU A 460 -39.90 -13.68 -17.17
C LEU A 460 -38.60 -13.08 -16.67
N TYR A 461 -37.45 -13.67 -17.04
CA TYR A 461 -36.16 -13.17 -16.58
C TYR A 461 -35.72 -11.92 -17.31
N THR A 462 -36.01 -11.79 -18.60
CA THR A 462 -35.76 -10.56 -19.35
C THR A 462 -36.60 -9.39 -18.82
N ALA A 463 -37.86 -9.63 -18.44
CA ALA A 463 -38.66 -8.60 -17.76
C ALA A 463 -38.09 -8.20 -16.38
N LYS A 464 -37.41 -9.11 -15.69
CA LYS A 464 -36.89 -8.90 -14.34
C LYS A 464 -35.45 -8.33 -14.30
N TYR A 465 -34.61 -8.73 -15.24
CA TYR A 465 -33.16 -8.49 -15.22
C TYR A 465 -32.62 -7.91 -16.53
N GLY A 466 -33.46 -7.65 -17.54
CA GLY A 466 -33.01 -7.21 -18.86
C GLY A 466 -32.19 -5.92 -18.85
N ASP A 467 -32.50 -5.00 -17.92
CA ASP A 467 -31.75 -3.75 -17.71
C ASP A 467 -30.41 -3.97 -16.97
N LEU A 468 -30.12 -5.18 -16.50
CA LEU A 468 -28.82 -5.58 -15.93
C LEU A 468 -27.90 -6.24 -16.97
N TYR A 469 -28.38 -6.52 -18.17
CA TYR A 469 -27.55 -7.12 -19.22
C TYR A 469 -26.57 -6.08 -19.77
N TYR A 470 -25.30 -6.45 -19.91
CA TYR A 470 -24.30 -5.58 -20.54
C TYR A 470 -24.51 -5.66 -22.05
N ALA A 471 -24.90 -4.54 -22.66
CA ALA A 471 -25.34 -4.48 -24.05
C ALA A 471 -24.77 -3.24 -24.76
N PRO A 472 -23.43 -3.12 -24.91
CA PRO A 472 -22.79 -1.91 -25.43
C PRO A 472 -23.22 -1.59 -26.87
N ASN A 473 -23.56 -2.62 -27.66
CA ASN A 473 -24.03 -2.49 -29.04
C ASN A 473 -25.55 -2.72 -29.19
N GLY A 474 -26.31 -2.52 -28.11
CA GLY A 474 -27.77 -2.67 -28.09
C GLY A 474 -28.30 -4.11 -27.97
N LYS A 475 -27.42 -5.12 -27.99
CA LYS A 475 -27.74 -6.52 -27.68
C LYS A 475 -26.88 -7.02 -26.51
N PRO A 476 -27.39 -7.93 -25.65
CA PRO A 476 -26.60 -8.50 -24.56
C PRO A 476 -25.33 -9.20 -25.06
N LEU A 477 -24.21 -8.95 -24.37
CA LEU A 477 -22.91 -9.52 -24.69
C LEU A 477 -22.81 -10.98 -24.23
N ILE A 478 -22.28 -11.84 -25.10
CA ILE A 478 -21.81 -13.17 -24.76
C ILE A 478 -20.50 -13.45 -25.51
N ILE A 479 -19.48 -13.93 -24.80
CA ILE A 479 -18.21 -14.33 -25.41
C ILE A 479 -18.27 -15.81 -25.68
N GLY A 480 -17.96 -16.22 -26.91
CA GLY A 480 -17.96 -17.62 -27.32
C GLY A 480 -17.98 -17.81 -28.83
N ASP A 481 -17.68 -19.04 -29.21
CA ASP A 481 -17.46 -19.47 -30.59
C ASP A 481 -18.61 -20.32 -31.13
N ASN A 482 -18.81 -20.24 -32.45
CA ASN A 482 -19.80 -21.02 -33.21
C ASN A 482 -21.25 -20.88 -32.68
N PRO A 483 -21.80 -19.66 -32.51
CA PRO A 483 -23.18 -19.48 -32.03
C PRO A 483 -24.19 -20.11 -32.98
N THR A 484 -25.31 -20.60 -32.43
CA THR A 484 -26.46 -20.98 -33.24
C THR A 484 -27.04 -19.74 -33.93
N ALA A 485 -27.82 -19.94 -35.00
CA ALA A 485 -28.46 -18.82 -35.73
C ALA A 485 -29.33 -17.94 -34.81
N GLU A 486 -29.99 -18.55 -33.82
CA GLU A 486 -30.81 -17.83 -32.86
C GLU A 486 -29.98 -16.98 -31.90
N VAL A 487 -28.89 -17.53 -31.35
CA VAL A 487 -27.96 -16.77 -30.49
C VAL A 487 -27.34 -15.61 -31.26
N ALA A 488 -26.81 -15.87 -32.46
CA ALA A 488 -26.19 -14.85 -33.32
C ALA A 488 -27.18 -13.72 -33.72
N ALA A 489 -28.46 -14.04 -33.89
CA ALA A 489 -29.49 -13.07 -34.21
C ALA A 489 -29.84 -12.15 -33.03
N ASN A 490 -29.71 -12.62 -31.79
CA ASN A 490 -30.24 -11.92 -30.60
C ASN A 490 -29.16 -11.40 -29.64
N MET A 491 -27.91 -11.82 -29.76
CA MET A 491 -26.80 -11.45 -28.86
C MET A 491 -25.71 -10.67 -29.60
N ASP A 492 -24.92 -9.88 -28.87
CA ASP A 492 -23.61 -9.39 -29.30
C ASP A 492 -22.60 -10.52 -28.99
N VAL A 493 -22.28 -11.34 -30.00
CA VAL A 493 -21.37 -12.48 -29.83
C VAL A 493 -19.96 -12.05 -30.23
N ARG A 494 -19.00 -12.21 -29.32
CA ARG A 494 -17.57 -11.99 -29.61
C ARG A 494 -16.79 -13.30 -29.46
N PRO A 495 -15.85 -13.62 -30.36
CA PRO A 495 -15.07 -14.85 -30.26
C PRO A 495 -14.31 -14.94 -28.95
N SER A 496 -14.13 -16.16 -28.44
CA SER A 496 -13.26 -16.39 -27.29
C SER A 496 -11.79 -16.26 -27.69
N TYR A 497 -10.98 -15.67 -26.81
CA TYR A 497 -9.53 -15.68 -26.91
C TYR A 497 -8.94 -16.61 -25.87
N TRP A 498 -8.01 -17.45 -26.30
CA TRP A 498 -7.22 -18.30 -25.43
C TRP A 498 -5.74 -17.93 -25.58
N PRO A 499 -4.98 -17.74 -24.48
CA PRO A 499 -3.68 -17.06 -24.53
C PRO A 499 -2.63 -17.76 -25.42
N GLN A 500 -2.80 -19.05 -25.69
CA GLN A 500 -2.00 -19.85 -26.62
C GLN A 500 -2.05 -19.33 -28.06
N GLN A 501 -3.11 -18.59 -28.42
CA GLN A 501 -3.26 -18.02 -29.75
C GLN A 501 -2.28 -16.87 -30.01
N GLY A 502 -1.82 -16.19 -28.96
CA GLY A 502 -0.88 -15.06 -29.06
C GLY A 502 0.51 -15.31 -28.48
N GLU A 503 0.74 -16.46 -27.83
CA GLU A 503 1.90 -16.73 -26.95
C GLU A 503 3.28 -16.63 -27.63
N TRP A 504 3.34 -16.70 -28.96
CA TRP A 504 4.57 -16.65 -29.76
C TRP A 504 4.87 -15.28 -30.38
N GLY A 505 4.22 -14.21 -29.91
CA GLY A 505 4.46 -12.84 -30.39
C GLY A 505 3.76 -12.49 -31.70
N THR A 506 2.86 -13.37 -32.17
CA THR A 506 2.03 -13.14 -33.36
C THR A 506 0.58 -13.48 -33.05
N LEU A 507 -0.34 -12.58 -33.40
CA LEU A 507 -1.77 -12.77 -33.24
C LEU A 507 -2.39 -12.94 -34.64
N ASP A 508 -3.06 -14.06 -34.89
CA ASP A 508 -3.79 -14.27 -36.14
C ASP A 508 -5.11 -13.49 -36.16
N ASP A 509 -5.80 -13.48 -37.31
CA ASP A 509 -7.06 -12.74 -37.46
C ASP A 509 -8.12 -13.19 -36.44
N TYR A 510 -8.14 -14.47 -36.07
CA TYR A 510 -9.08 -15.00 -35.09
C TYR A 510 -8.76 -14.48 -33.69
N GLY A 511 -7.51 -14.62 -33.24
CA GLY A 511 -7.04 -14.13 -31.96
C GLY A 511 -7.21 -12.62 -31.83
N TYR A 512 -7.00 -11.87 -32.91
CA TYR A 512 -7.20 -10.41 -32.94
C TYR A 512 -8.66 -10.02 -32.72
N GLN A 513 -9.61 -10.81 -33.21
CA GLN A 513 -11.04 -10.62 -32.99
C GLN A 513 -11.52 -11.18 -31.65
N GLY A 514 -10.73 -12.05 -31.01
CA GLY A 514 -11.07 -12.67 -29.74
C GLY A 514 -11.12 -11.68 -28.58
N PHE A 515 -11.92 -11.99 -27.55
CA PHE A 515 -12.04 -11.17 -26.35
C PHE A 515 -11.13 -11.72 -25.24
N PRO A 516 -10.07 -11.03 -24.80
CA PRO A 516 -9.06 -11.62 -23.92
C PRO A 516 -9.51 -11.69 -22.45
N TRP A 517 -9.30 -12.85 -21.82
CA TRP A 517 -9.43 -13.00 -20.35
C TRP A 517 -8.07 -13.00 -19.63
N ILE A 518 -6.99 -13.28 -20.36
CA ILE A 518 -5.58 -13.20 -19.92
C ILE A 518 -4.66 -13.18 -21.15
N GLU A 519 -3.42 -12.68 -20.98
CA GLU A 519 -2.39 -12.66 -22.01
C GLU A 519 -1.11 -13.36 -21.56
N TRP A 520 -0.54 -14.22 -22.42
CA TRP A 520 0.76 -14.88 -22.17
C TRP A 520 1.89 -14.26 -22.99
N VAL A 521 1.80 -12.96 -23.22
CA VAL A 521 2.85 -12.15 -23.85
C VAL A 521 3.09 -10.88 -23.09
N PHE A 522 4.31 -10.36 -23.26
CA PHE A 522 4.72 -9.08 -22.72
C PHE A 522 5.06 -8.18 -23.91
N GLU A 523 4.33 -7.10 -24.21
CA GLU A 523 3.13 -6.49 -23.59
C GLU A 523 1.79 -7.16 -24.01
N PRO A 524 0.68 -7.01 -23.26
CA PRO A 524 -0.63 -7.51 -23.70
C PRO A 524 -1.07 -6.87 -25.03
N TYR A 525 -1.78 -7.64 -25.86
CA TYR A 525 -2.30 -7.15 -27.12
C TYR A 525 -3.52 -6.25 -26.91
N MET A 526 -3.71 -5.33 -27.86
CA MET A 526 -4.99 -4.64 -28.03
C MET A 526 -5.78 -5.38 -29.10
N HIS A 527 -6.96 -5.86 -28.72
CA HIS A 527 -7.84 -6.60 -29.63
C HIS A 527 -8.68 -5.67 -30.51
N ALA A 528 -9.38 -6.24 -31.49
CA ALA A 528 -10.09 -5.49 -32.54
C ALA A 528 -11.10 -4.45 -32.02
N ASP A 529 -11.74 -4.73 -30.88
CA ASP A 529 -12.70 -3.84 -30.23
C ASP A 529 -12.05 -2.85 -29.23
N LYS A 530 -10.71 -2.71 -29.30
CA LYS A 530 -9.86 -1.93 -28.38
C LYS A 530 -9.95 -2.38 -26.92
N THR A 531 -10.21 -3.67 -26.71
CA THR A 531 -10.07 -4.31 -25.40
C THR A 531 -8.60 -4.67 -25.13
N ILE A 532 -8.15 -4.35 -23.92
CA ILE A 532 -6.90 -4.87 -23.34
C ILE A 532 -7.26 -5.63 -22.05
N CYS A 533 -6.72 -6.83 -21.91
CA CYS A 533 -6.80 -7.56 -20.65
C CYS A 533 -5.70 -7.10 -19.68
N VAL A 534 -6.05 -6.95 -18.41
CA VAL A 534 -5.09 -6.71 -17.33
C VAL A 534 -5.23 -7.78 -16.25
N SER A 535 -4.11 -8.37 -15.85
CA SER A 535 -4.06 -9.45 -14.87
C SER A 535 -3.10 -9.14 -13.73
N VAL A 536 -3.39 -9.63 -12.53
CA VAL A 536 -2.43 -9.50 -11.41
C VAL A 536 -1.29 -10.52 -11.54
N ALA A 537 -1.52 -11.67 -12.18
CA ALA A 537 -0.52 -12.72 -12.40
C ALA A 537 -0.88 -13.58 -13.62
N GLN A 538 0.10 -14.17 -14.31
CA GLN A 538 -0.08 -15.04 -15.47
C GLN A 538 0.75 -16.33 -15.42
N HIS A 539 0.09 -17.46 -15.65
CA HIS A 539 0.68 -18.80 -15.61
C HIS A 539 1.15 -19.29 -16.99
N ARG A 540 2.04 -18.52 -17.64
CA ARG A 540 2.56 -18.81 -18.99
C ARG A 540 3.18 -20.21 -19.14
N ASN A 541 3.71 -20.74 -18.04
CA ASN A 541 4.33 -22.06 -18.01
C ASN A 541 3.30 -23.21 -17.97
N GLY A 542 2.00 -22.93 -18.12
CA GLY A 542 0.93 -23.93 -18.05
C GLY A 542 0.45 -24.25 -16.63
N GLY A 543 1.15 -23.82 -15.59
CA GLY A 543 0.65 -23.90 -14.22
C GLY A 543 1.43 -23.05 -13.23
N PHE A 544 0.74 -22.36 -12.34
CA PHE A 544 1.35 -21.42 -11.39
C PHE A 544 2.36 -22.08 -10.45
N SER A 545 2.08 -23.30 -10.01
CA SER A 545 2.99 -24.08 -9.15
C SER A 545 4.33 -24.47 -9.79
N PHE A 546 4.52 -24.27 -11.11
CA PHE A 546 5.82 -24.47 -11.74
C PHE A 546 6.81 -23.33 -11.50
N ALA A 547 6.35 -22.16 -11.05
CA ALA A 547 7.20 -20.99 -10.77
C ALA A 547 8.21 -21.19 -9.62
N PRO A 548 7.85 -21.84 -8.48
CA PRO A 548 8.83 -22.20 -7.45
C PRO A 548 9.68 -23.44 -7.80
N ILE A 549 9.29 -24.22 -8.81
CA ILE A 549 9.90 -25.52 -9.14
C ILE A 549 10.52 -25.48 -10.54
N THR A 550 11.69 -24.85 -10.71
CA THR A 550 12.60 -25.22 -11.80
C THR A 550 14.02 -24.78 -11.47
N PRO A 551 14.86 -25.73 -11.07
CA PRO A 551 15.61 -26.44 -12.11
C PRO A 551 15.45 -27.95 -11.92
N HIS A 552 14.81 -28.63 -12.87
CA HIS A 552 14.98 -30.04 -13.26
C HIS A 552 13.67 -30.59 -13.85
N THR A 553 13.73 -30.94 -15.15
CA THR A 553 12.89 -31.91 -15.91
C THR A 553 11.78 -31.47 -16.87
N ALA A 554 11.21 -30.26 -16.83
CA ALA A 554 10.27 -29.81 -17.86
C ALA A 554 10.77 -28.55 -18.57
N LEU A 555 10.83 -28.58 -19.91
CA LEU A 555 11.03 -27.36 -20.71
C LEU A 555 9.79 -26.48 -20.51
N PRO A 556 9.95 -25.19 -20.19
CA PRO A 556 8.79 -24.33 -20.01
C PRO A 556 8.00 -24.25 -21.32
N ARG A 557 6.66 -24.30 -21.23
CA ARG A 557 5.79 -24.30 -22.42
C ARG A 557 6.06 -23.04 -23.26
N THR A 558 6.14 -21.87 -22.63
CA THR A 558 6.47 -20.59 -23.29
C THR A 558 7.27 -19.58 -22.45
N GLY A 559 7.70 -19.96 -21.24
CA GLY A 559 8.54 -19.12 -20.36
C GLY A 559 8.15 -19.23 -18.87
N ASN A 560 8.72 -18.36 -18.04
CA ASN A 560 8.41 -18.28 -16.62
C ASN A 560 7.00 -17.70 -16.38
N ASN A 561 6.36 -18.12 -15.29
CA ASN A 561 5.14 -17.45 -14.81
C ASN A 561 5.46 -16.04 -14.33
N TRP A 562 4.49 -15.16 -14.49
CA TRP A 562 4.53 -13.80 -13.97
C TRP A 562 3.61 -13.73 -12.75
N GLY A 563 4.20 -13.60 -11.58
CA GLY A 563 3.49 -13.34 -10.34
C GLY A 563 3.13 -11.86 -10.20
N ARG A 564 2.45 -11.52 -9.11
CA ARG A 564 2.09 -10.13 -8.78
C ARG A 564 3.30 -9.20 -8.69
N GLY A 565 4.45 -9.76 -8.29
CA GLY A 565 5.73 -9.07 -8.13
C GLY A 565 6.60 -9.03 -9.39
N THR A 566 6.09 -9.41 -10.56
CA THR A 566 6.90 -9.38 -11.79
C THR A 566 7.43 -7.98 -12.04
N ASP A 567 8.74 -7.89 -12.29
CA ASP A 567 9.42 -6.64 -12.53
C ASP A 567 8.96 -5.94 -13.82
N ALA A 568 9.34 -4.66 -13.95
CA ALA A 568 9.04 -3.88 -15.14
C ALA A 568 9.73 -4.38 -16.42
N ALA A 569 10.58 -5.40 -16.38
CA ALA A 569 11.13 -5.99 -17.58
C ALA A 569 10.43 -7.30 -17.97
N GLY A 570 9.52 -7.81 -17.13
CA GLY A 570 8.91 -9.13 -17.32
C GLY A 570 9.89 -10.28 -17.07
N ASN A 571 11.05 -10.00 -16.46
CA ASN A 571 12.20 -10.90 -16.42
C ASN A 571 12.33 -11.67 -15.11
N ARG A 572 11.82 -11.12 -14.00
CA ARG A 572 11.88 -11.77 -12.69
C ARG A 572 10.68 -11.44 -11.81
N ASN A 573 10.38 -12.34 -10.89
CA ASN A 573 9.41 -12.17 -9.83
C ASN A 573 10.14 -11.64 -8.59
N GLU A 574 9.67 -10.53 -8.04
CA GLU A 574 10.24 -9.90 -6.84
C GLU A 574 9.41 -10.25 -5.60
N ASP A 575 10.07 -10.55 -4.48
CA ASP A 575 9.44 -10.83 -3.18
C ASP A 575 8.56 -9.67 -2.65
N SER A 576 8.62 -8.50 -3.29
CA SER A 576 7.76 -7.35 -3.03
C SER A 576 6.40 -7.44 -3.75
N TYR A 577 5.93 -8.65 -4.06
CA TYR A 577 4.73 -8.92 -4.86
C TYR A 577 3.45 -8.27 -4.34
N GLY A 578 3.36 -7.95 -3.04
CA GLY A 578 2.25 -7.19 -2.47
C GLY A 578 2.07 -5.79 -3.06
N LEU A 579 3.14 -5.20 -3.63
CA LEU A 579 3.08 -3.91 -4.32
C LEU A 579 2.38 -3.98 -5.70
N GLY A 580 2.14 -5.19 -6.24
CA GLY A 580 1.37 -5.39 -7.47
C GLY A 580 1.96 -4.73 -8.70
N GLN A 581 3.28 -4.84 -8.89
CA GLN A 581 4.03 -4.25 -9.99
C GLN A 581 3.52 -4.72 -11.36
N ASN A 582 3.25 -6.02 -11.49
CA ASN A 582 2.72 -6.61 -12.71
C ASN A 582 1.36 -6.01 -13.07
N PHE A 583 0.48 -5.88 -12.06
CA PHE A 583 -0.85 -5.32 -12.25
C PHE A 583 -0.76 -3.85 -12.68
N GLN A 584 0.09 -3.06 -12.01
CA GLN A 584 0.26 -1.64 -12.34
C GLN A 584 0.74 -1.45 -13.78
N ARG A 585 1.72 -2.25 -14.19
CA ARG A 585 2.31 -2.19 -15.52
C ARG A 585 1.29 -2.49 -16.62
N GLN A 586 0.43 -3.49 -16.42
CA GLN A 586 -0.61 -3.81 -17.42
C GLN A 586 -1.66 -2.69 -17.53
N TRP A 587 -2.02 -2.04 -16.42
CA TRP A 587 -2.83 -0.84 -16.46
C TRP A 587 -2.15 0.33 -17.17
N ASP A 588 -0.86 0.54 -16.95
CA ASP A 588 -0.08 1.58 -17.63
C ASP A 588 -0.08 1.35 -19.16
N ILE A 589 0.11 0.09 -19.59
CA ILE A 589 0.06 -0.28 -21.01
C ILE A 589 -1.34 -0.05 -21.60
N ALA A 590 -2.41 -0.38 -20.86
CA ALA A 590 -3.77 -0.15 -21.31
C ALA A 590 -4.06 1.35 -21.56
N LEU A 591 -3.52 2.22 -20.68
CA LEU A 591 -3.60 3.67 -20.83
C LEU A 591 -2.80 4.16 -22.03
N GLU A 592 -1.55 3.71 -22.16
CA GLU A 592 -0.65 4.11 -23.24
C GLU A 592 -1.19 3.75 -24.62
N LYS A 593 -1.74 2.53 -24.77
CA LYS A 593 -2.33 2.06 -26.04
C LYS A 593 -3.70 2.68 -26.35
N GLY A 594 -4.28 3.44 -25.43
CA GLY A 594 -5.57 4.10 -25.63
C GLY A 594 -6.73 3.12 -25.72
N ALA A 595 -6.73 2.08 -24.86
CA ALA A 595 -7.86 1.15 -24.75
C ALA A 595 -9.17 1.90 -24.47
N THR A 596 -10.26 1.44 -25.08
CA THR A 596 -11.62 1.87 -24.71
C THR A 596 -12.29 0.88 -23.76
N THR A 597 -11.78 -0.36 -23.72
CA THR A 597 -12.24 -1.38 -22.78
C THR A 597 -11.04 -1.99 -22.05
N VAL A 598 -11.12 -2.07 -20.73
CA VAL A 598 -10.21 -2.88 -19.92
C VAL A 598 -10.96 -4.07 -19.34
N PHE A 599 -10.42 -5.27 -19.47
CA PHE A 599 -11.00 -6.47 -18.85
C PHE A 599 -10.03 -7.11 -17.85
N MET A 600 -10.44 -7.21 -16.60
CA MET A 600 -9.63 -7.78 -15.52
C MET A 600 -9.85 -9.29 -15.38
N THR A 601 -8.75 -10.05 -15.25
CA THR A 601 -8.78 -11.52 -15.20
C THR A 601 -9.60 -12.11 -14.06
N GLY A 602 -9.77 -11.44 -12.92
CA GLY A 602 -11.02 -11.65 -12.19
C GLY A 602 -11.04 -11.47 -10.68
N TRP A 603 -12.17 -11.95 -10.15
CA TRP A 603 -12.65 -11.77 -8.80
C TRP A 603 -13.21 -13.08 -8.24
N ASN A 604 -12.84 -13.43 -7.02
CA ASN A 604 -13.24 -14.64 -6.28
C ASN A 604 -12.73 -15.95 -6.92
N GLU A 605 -11.51 -15.94 -7.49
CA GLU A 605 -10.86 -17.15 -7.98
C GLU A 605 -9.97 -17.79 -6.90
N TRP A 606 -10.59 -18.35 -5.87
CA TRP A 606 -9.83 -18.85 -4.71
C TRP A 606 -9.29 -20.26 -4.86
N THR A 607 -9.94 -21.08 -5.66
CA THR A 607 -9.73 -22.53 -5.62
C THR A 607 -9.08 -23.09 -6.87
N VAL A 608 -8.31 -24.15 -6.70
CA VAL A 608 -7.66 -24.91 -7.76
C VAL A 608 -7.64 -26.40 -7.40
N THR A 609 -7.73 -27.29 -8.37
CA THR A 609 -7.60 -28.74 -8.15
C THR A 609 -6.13 -29.15 -8.19
N LYS A 610 -5.72 -30.01 -7.27
CA LYS A 610 -4.40 -30.67 -7.33
C LYS A 610 -4.45 -31.81 -8.35
N ASP A 611 -3.72 -31.67 -9.45
CA ASP A 611 -3.78 -32.60 -10.58
C ASP A 611 -2.37 -32.94 -11.12
N ASN A 612 -2.28 -33.81 -12.13
CA ASN A 612 -1.06 -34.13 -12.85
C ASN A 612 -1.05 -33.43 -14.23
N SER A 613 0.01 -32.72 -14.53
CA SER A 613 0.19 -32.12 -15.85
C SER A 613 0.67 -33.16 -16.84
N VAL A 614 -0.18 -33.54 -17.78
CA VAL A 614 0.17 -34.43 -18.89
C VAL A 614 1.28 -33.81 -19.75
N ASP A 615 1.20 -32.51 -20.00
CA ASP A 615 2.17 -31.74 -20.79
C ASP A 615 3.55 -31.66 -20.11
N ALA A 616 3.59 -31.73 -18.78
CA ALA A 616 4.83 -31.76 -17.99
C ALA A 616 5.23 -33.18 -17.55
N GLY A 617 4.86 -34.22 -18.29
CA GLY A 617 5.30 -35.59 -18.02
C GLY A 617 4.66 -36.25 -16.79
N GLY A 618 3.47 -35.79 -16.38
CA GLY A 618 2.70 -36.34 -15.26
C GLY A 618 3.07 -35.77 -13.89
N VAL A 619 3.76 -34.63 -13.84
CA VAL A 619 4.14 -33.97 -12.58
C VAL A 619 2.92 -33.34 -11.90
N ILE A 620 2.84 -33.47 -10.58
CA ILE A 620 1.82 -32.85 -9.74
C ILE A 620 1.92 -31.33 -9.86
N TYR A 621 0.78 -30.67 -10.06
CA TYR A 621 0.73 -29.23 -10.23
C TYR A 621 -0.62 -28.63 -9.83
N PHE A 622 -0.59 -27.32 -9.67
CA PHE A 622 -1.72 -26.42 -9.64
C PHE A 622 -1.64 -25.49 -10.85
N CYS A 623 -2.68 -25.54 -11.69
CA CYS A 623 -2.77 -24.74 -12.92
C CYS A 623 -3.01 -23.26 -12.58
N ASP A 624 -4.18 -22.98 -11.98
CA ASP A 624 -4.77 -21.65 -11.99
C ASP A 624 -4.45 -20.77 -10.79
N GLN A 625 -4.15 -21.38 -9.64
CA GLN A 625 -3.83 -20.70 -8.41
C GLN A 625 -2.74 -21.49 -7.67
N TYR A 626 -1.95 -20.84 -6.84
CA TYR A 626 -0.97 -21.55 -6.01
C TYR A 626 -0.76 -20.86 -4.66
N ASN A 627 -0.26 -19.63 -4.64
CA ASN A 627 0.09 -18.92 -3.41
C ASN A 627 -0.17 -17.40 -3.56
N PRO A 628 0.16 -16.55 -2.58
CA PRO A 628 -0.11 -15.11 -2.65
C PRO A 628 0.55 -14.41 -3.84
N GLU A 629 1.70 -14.88 -4.31
CA GLU A 629 2.38 -14.31 -5.48
C GLU A 629 1.82 -14.83 -6.81
N PHE A 630 1.50 -16.12 -6.86
CA PHE A 630 1.07 -16.86 -8.04
C PHE A 630 -0.41 -17.24 -7.93
N SER A 631 -1.26 -16.22 -7.95
CA SER A 631 -2.71 -16.29 -7.93
C SER A 631 -3.28 -15.09 -8.69
N ARG A 632 -4.48 -15.24 -9.27
CA ARG A 632 -5.08 -14.19 -10.12
C ARG A 632 -6.12 -13.33 -9.42
N ASP A 633 -6.43 -13.66 -8.17
CA ASP A 633 -7.57 -13.08 -7.48
C ASP A 633 -7.30 -11.68 -6.93
N ILE A 634 -8.28 -10.78 -7.04
CA ILE A 634 -8.21 -9.39 -6.54
C ILE A 634 -8.99 -9.24 -5.23
N GLU A 635 -9.85 -10.20 -4.89
CA GLU A 635 -10.62 -10.16 -3.65
C GLU A 635 -9.70 -10.11 -2.41
N PRO A 636 -10.07 -9.33 -1.36
CA PRO A 636 -9.24 -9.22 -0.16
C PRO A 636 -9.01 -10.57 0.52
N VAL A 637 -7.75 -10.77 0.93
CA VAL A 637 -7.27 -11.96 1.64
C VAL A 637 -7.12 -11.67 3.13
N THR A 638 -7.26 -12.68 3.98
CA THR A 638 -6.96 -12.57 5.42
C THR A 638 -5.44 -12.58 5.61
N GLY A 639 -4.89 -11.51 6.19
CA GLY A 639 -3.44 -11.34 6.35
C GLY A 639 -2.74 -11.02 5.02
N GLY A 640 -1.41 -11.12 4.97
CA GLY A 640 -0.65 -10.87 3.73
C GLY A 640 -0.79 -9.43 3.23
N PHE A 641 -1.33 -9.25 2.01
CA PHE A 641 -1.57 -7.94 1.39
C PHE A 641 -3.00 -7.40 1.60
N GLU A 642 -3.85 -8.15 2.31
CA GLU A 642 -5.19 -7.75 2.71
C GLU A 642 -6.04 -7.21 1.54
N ASP A 643 -6.54 -5.97 1.61
CA ASP A 643 -7.35 -5.32 0.56
C ASP A 643 -6.52 -4.48 -0.44
N SER A 644 -5.19 -4.57 -0.42
CA SER A 644 -4.32 -3.70 -1.22
C SER A 644 -4.54 -3.82 -2.73
N PHE A 645 -4.82 -5.01 -3.26
CA PHE A 645 -5.15 -5.18 -4.69
C PHE A 645 -6.53 -4.64 -5.05
N TYR A 646 -7.49 -4.70 -4.12
CA TYR A 646 -8.78 -4.05 -4.28
C TYR A 646 -8.63 -2.53 -4.36
N LEU A 647 -7.82 -1.92 -3.47
CA LEU A 647 -7.56 -0.48 -3.51
C LEU A 647 -6.74 -0.07 -4.76
N GLN A 648 -5.76 -0.89 -5.17
CA GLN A 648 -5.01 -0.66 -6.41
C GLN A 648 -5.91 -0.72 -7.65
N MET A 649 -6.86 -1.66 -7.70
CA MET A 649 -7.86 -1.74 -8.76
C MET A 649 -8.68 -0.44 -8.83
N ILE A 650 -9.17 0.06 -7.69
CA ILE A 650 -9.93 1.33 -7.66
C ILE A 650 -9.08 2.50 -8.15
N SER A 651 -7.84 2.60 -7.68
CA SER A 651 -6.90 3.65 -8.09
C SER A 651 -6.71 3.65 -9.62
N ASN A 652 -6.49 2.47 -10.21
CA ASN A 652 -6.28 2.33 -11.64
C ASN A 652 -7.56 2.59 -12.46
N ILE A 653 -8.74 2.16 -12.01
CA ILE A 653 -10.01 2.47 -12.67
C ILE A 653 -10.23 3.99 -12.73
N ARG A 654 -9.95 4.69 -11.63
CA ARG A 654 -10.06 6.16 -11.58
C ARG A 654 -9.04 6.86 -12.46
N ARG A 655 -7.81 6.37 -12.52
CA ARG A 655 -6.81 6.90 -13.47
C ARG A 655 -7.23 6.65 -14.92
N TYR A 656 -7.90 5.54 -15.20
CA TYR A 656 -8.33 5.14 -16.54
C TYR A 656 -9.53 5.92 -17.06
N LYS A 657 -10.59 6.03 -16.26
CA LYS A 657 -11.84 6.64 -16.69
C LYS A 657 -12.44 7.63 -15.70
N GLY A 658 -11.75 8.00 -14.62
CA GLY A 658 -12.21 9.01 -13.68
C GLY A 658 -12.13 10.42 -14.25
N GLU A 659 -13.15 11.23 -14.01
CA GLU A 659 -13.17 12.65 -14.33
C GLU A 659 -12.80 13.48 -13.09
N TYR A 660 -12.08 14.58 -13.26
CA TYR A 660 -11.54 15.40 -12.15
C TYR A 660 -12.04 16.86 -12.19
N GLY A 661 -13.31 17.05 -12.57
CA GLY A 661 -13.96 18.36 -12.61
C GLY A 661 -14.35 18.91 -11.23
N ASN A 662 -15.05 20.05 -11.24
CA ASN A 662 -15.52 20.69 -9.99
C ASN A 662 -16.52 19.79 -9.25
N MET A 663 -16.17 19.43 -8.01
CA MET A 663 -17.07 18.75 -7.08
C MET A 663 -18.19 19.71 -6.61
N SER A 664 -19.34 19.17 -6.21
CA SER A 664 -20.42 19.94 -5.59
C SER A 664 -19.91 20.75 -4.40
N GLN A 665 -20.27 22.03 -4.34
CA GLN A 665 -19.96 22.86 -3.19
C GLN A 665 -20.65 22.33 -1.93
N THR A 666 -19.96 22.47 -0.80
CA THR A 666 -20.49 22.05 0.48
C THR A 666 -21.43 23.08 1.07
N VAL A 667 -22.53 22.61 1.67
CA VAL A 667 -23.39 23.45 2.49
C VAL A 667 -22.72 23.57 3.85
N LYS A 668 -22.29 24.79 4.19
CA LYS A 668 -21.68 25.13 5.48
C LYS A 668 -22.74 25.71 6.41
N LYS A 669 -22.94 25.08 7.56
CA LYS A 669 -24.00 25.43 8.51
C LYS A 669 -23.59 25.05 9.92
N THR A 670 -23.85 25.94 10.87
CA THR A 670 -23.76 25.63 12.29
C THR A 670 -24.95 24.77 12.70
N ILE A 671 -24.68 23.65 13.36
CA ILE A 671 -25.69 22.73 13.91
C ILE A 671 -25.66 22.82 15.43
N ASP A 672 -26.82 22.96 16.05
CA ASP A 672 -26.96 22.74 17.49
C ASP A 672 -27.17 21.25 17.76
N VAL A 673 -26.06 20.57 18.05
CA VAL A 673 -26.07 19.13 18.35
C VAL A 673 -26.76 18.79 19.67
N ASN A 674 -27.06 19.77 20.54
CA ASN A 674 -27.81 19.53 21.77
C ASN A 674 -29.32 19.50 21.53
N ASN A 675 -29.80 20.02 20.40
CA ASN A 675 -31.19 19.92 20.01
C ASN A 675 -31.50 18.50 19.50
N ILE A 676 -32.02 17.68 20.40
CA ILE A 676 -32.39 16.27 20.18
C ILE A 676 -33.86 16.07 19.81
N SER A 677 -34.65 17.15 19.87
CA SER A 677 -36.08 17.16 19.54
C SER A 677 -36.37 17.59 18.11
N ASP A 678 -35.45 18.30 17.46
CA ASP A 678 -35.63 18.82 16.10
C ASP A 678 -34.37 18.63 15.24
N PHE A 679 -34.53 17.78 14.22
CA PHE A 679 -33.50 17.47 13.22
C PHE A 679 -33.67 18.26 11.91
N THR A 680 -34.66 19.16 11.81
CA THR A 680 -34.92 19.93 10.59
C THR A 680 -33.77 20.86 10.20
N GLN A 681 -32.89 21.20 11.14
CA GLN A 681 -31.63 21.89 10.87
C GLN A 681 -30.77 21.20 9.79
N TRP A 682 -30.92 19.88 9.60
CA TRP A 682 -30.20 19.08 8.60
C TRP A 682 -30.90 18.98 7.23
N ASN A 683 -32.12 19.51 7.08
CA ASN A 683 -32.91 19.35 5.85
C ASN A 683 -32.18 19.91 4.62
N ASP A 684 -31.55 21.07 4.77
CA ASP A 684 -30.84 21.76 3.68
C ASP A 684 -29.39 21.29 3.48
N VAL A 685 -28.88 20.40 4.34
CA VAL A 685 -27.52 19.84 4.19
C VAL A 685 -27.53 18.77 3.11
N THR A 686 -26.96 19.11 1.95
CA THR A 686 -26.89 18.26 0.74
C THR A 686 -25.67 17.34 0.71
N ASN A 687 -24.66 17.61 1.54
CA ASN A 687 -23.47 16.79 1.77
C ASN A 687 -23.84 15.45 2.41
N ASN A 688 -24.38 14.54 1.61
CA ASN A 688 -24.97 13.30 2.06
C ASN A 688 -24.22 12.10 1.48
N TYR A 689 -23.88 11.15 2.33
CA TYR A 689 -23.21 9.90 1.98
C TYR A 689 -24.13 8.75 2.37
N ARG A 690 -24.47 7.85 1.46
CA ARG A 690 -25.37 6.71 1.75
C ARG A 690 -24.63 5.39 1.73
N ASN A 691 -25.10 4.47 2.59
CA ASN A 691 -24.59 3.11 2.65
C ASN A 691 -25.27 2.24 1.58
N VAL A 692 -24.49 1.46 0.84
CA VAL A 692 -25.00 0.50 -0.16
C VAL A 692 -25.82 -0.60 0.49
N GLN A 693 -25.33 -1.14 1.61
CA GLN A 693 -26.07 -2.10 2.43
C GLN A 693 -27.06 -1.38 3.36
N PHE A 694 -28.11 -0.83 2.76
CA PHE A 694 -29.25 -0.26 3.50
C PHE A 694 -29.94 -1.32 4.39
N TYR A 695 -30.05 -2.55 3.87
CA TYR A 695 -30.55 -3.71 4.62
C TYR A 695 -29.41 -4.45 5.33
N SER A 696 -29.69 -4.89 6.55
CA SER A 696 -28.76 -5.62 7.40
C SER A 696 -29.01 -7.14 7.29
N TYR A 697 -27.94 -7.92 7.28
CA TYR A 697 -27.98 -9.38 7.16
C TYR A 697 -27.20 -10.06 8.27
N ASN A 698 -27.81 -11.05 8.89
CA ASN A 698 -27.05 -12.05 9.62
C ASN A 698 -26.38 -13.02 8.63
N ARG A 699 -25.30 -13.66 9.07
CA ARG A 699 -24.70 -14.81 8.40
C ARG A 699 -24.96 -16.05 9.21
N TYR A 700 -25.49 -17.08 8.56
CA TYR A 700 -25.58 -18.42 9.12
C TYR A 700 -25.21 -19.41 8.03
N ALA A 701 -23.92 -19.69 7.90
CA ALA A 701 -23.37 -20.49 6.80
C ALA A 701 -22.38 -21.54 7.30
N THR A 702 -21.90 -22.42 6.44
CA THR A 702 -20.77 -23.32 6.76
C THR A 702 -19.67 -23.09 5.75
N PRO A 703 -18.41 -23.40 6.08
CA PRO A 703 -17.37 -23.43 5.06
C PRO A 703 -17.75 -24.38 3.93
N VAL A 704 -17.12 -24.17 2.78
CA VAL A 704 -17.38 -24.89 1.55
C VAL A 704 -17.25 -26.41 1.75
N ALA A 705 -16.25 -26.82 2.53
CA ALA A 705 -15.94 -28.18 2.95
C ALA A 705 -15.51 -28.19 4.43
N GLY A 706 -15.53 -29.39 5.03
CA GLY A 706 -15.11 -29.59 6.41
C GLY A 706 -16.03 -28.99 7.47
N SER A 707 -15.55 -29.04 8.71
CA SER A 707 -16.28 -28.54 9.87
C SER A 707 -16.01 -27.07 10.10
N LEU A 708 -17.01 -26.35 10.62
CA LEU A 708 -16.80 -24.99 11.11
C LEU A 708 -15.86 -25.01 12.31
N LEU A 709 -14.68 -24.41 12.14
CA LEU A 709 -13.70 -24.30 13.21
C LEU A 709 -14.17 -23.28 14.27
N PRO A 710 -13.86 -23.48 15.57
CA PRO A 710 -14.23 -22.55 16.63
C PRO A 710 -13.79 -21.10 16.39
N GLU A 711 -12.58 -20.91 15.86
CA GLU A 711 -11.96 -19.62 15.54
C GLU A 711 -12.69 -18.89 14.40
N ASP A 712 -13.29 -19.60 13.46
CA ASP A 712 -14.05 -19.04 12.34
C ASP A 712 -15.55 -18.89 12.66
N LYS A 713 -15.97 -19.28 13.86
CA LYS A 713 -17.39 -19.26 14.23
C LYS A 713 -17.98 -17.85 14.15
N SER A 714 -17.24 -16.81 14.57
CA SER A 714 -17.70 -15.42 14.49
C SER A 714 -17.88 -14.95 13.03
N LEU A 715 -17.06 -15.45 12.11
CA LEU A 715 -17.12 -15.16 10.68
C LEU A 715 -18.35 -15.82 10.01
N TYR A 716 -18.67 -17.08 10.34
CA TYR A 716 -19.79 -17.84 9.75
C TYR A 716 -21.11 -17.76 10.53
N ARG A 717 -21.09 -17.21 11.75
CA ARG A 717 -22.26 -16.94 12.61
C ARG A 717 -22.32 -15.45 12.95
N ALA A 718 -22.06 -14.58 11.99
CA ALA A 718 -22.10 -13.13 12.20
C ALA A 718 -23.55 -12.66 12.42
N ALA A 719 -23.81 -11.97 13.54
CA ALA A 719 -25.08 -11.30 13.73
C ALA A 719 -25.22 -10.12 12.76
N ALA A 720 -26.48 -9.73 12.49
CA ALA A 720 -26.75 -8.47 11.81
C ALA A 720 -26.17 -7.30 12.65
N PRO A 721 -25.55 -6.27 12.02
CA PRO A 721 -25.04 -5.12 12.76
C PRO A 721 -26.07 -4.50 13.70
N VAL A 722 -25.66 -4.26 14.95
CA VAL A 722 -26.48 -3.66 16.02
C VAL A 722 -27.00 -2.29 15.59
N ASN A 723 -26.10 -1.42 15.17
CA ASN A 723 -26.44 -0.16 14.53
C ASN A 723 -26.06 -0.22 13.04
N ASN A 724 -26.98 -0.64 12.18
CA ASN A 724 -26.76 -0.58 10.75
C ASN A 724 -26.84 0.86 10.24
N ILE A 725 -25.70 1.50 10.02
CA ILE A 725 -25.55 2.86 9.48
C ILE A 725 -26.05 2.88 8.03
N THR A 726 -27.04 3.73 7.75
CA THR A 726 -27.68 3.89 6.43
C THR A 726 -27.21 5.14 5.69
N GLY A 727 -26.69 6.13 6.40
CA GLY A 727 -26.12 7.32 5.81
C GLY A 727 -25.57 8.30 6.83
N VAL A 728 -24.80 9.25 6.31
CA VAL A 728 -24.13 10.31 7.07
C VAL A 728 -24.31 11.62 6.33
N LYS A 729 -24.81 12.65 7.01
CA LYS A 729 -24.73 14.04 6.54
C LYS A 729 -23.62 14.77 7.28
N ILE A 730 -22.88 15.62 6.57
CA ILE A 730 -21.76 16.38 7.14
C ILE A 730 -21.88 17.85 6.77
N THR A 731 -21.65 18.73 7.73
CA THR A 731 -21.49 20.17 7.46
C THR A 731 -20.44 20.73 8.40
N ASN A 732 -19.93 21.92 8.14
CA ASN A 732 -18.99 22.61 9.03
C ASN A 732 -19.37 24.09 9.19
N ASP A 733 -18.84 24.66 10.26
CA ASP A 733 -18.67 26.10 10.41
C ASP A 733 -17.20 26.44 10.68
N SER A 734 -16.92 27.67 11.12
CA SER A 734 -15.54 28.10 11.43
C SER A 734 -14.91 27.42 12.65
N LYS A 735 -15.68 26.65 13.43
CA LYS A 735 -15.24 26.06 14.70
C LYS A 735 -15.34 24.54 14.71
N ASN A 736 -16.36 23.96 14.09
CA ASN A 736 -16.67 22.54 14.20
C ASN A 736 -17.03 21.90 12.85
N ILE A 737 -16.78 20.60 12.78
CA ILE A 737 -17.43 19.69 11.84
C ILE A 737 -18.61 19.04 12.56
N TYR A 738 -19.73 18.93 11.86
CA TYR A 738 -20.95 18.32 12.34
C TYR A 738 -21.27 17.07 11.53
N PHE A 739 -21.56 15.97 12.22
CA PHE A 739 -22.05 14.73 11.61
C PHE A 739 -23.47 14.46 12.08
N LEU A 740 -24.35 14.05 11.16
CA LEU A 740 -25.59 13.35 11.45
C LEU A 740 -25.48 11.93 10.90
N ILE A 741 -25.36 10.96 11.80
CA ILE A 741 -25.29 9.54 11.49
C ILE A 741 -26.71 8.98 11.64
N THR A 742 -27.22 8.32 10.60
CA THR A 742 -28.57 7.72 10.60
C THR A 742 -28.49 6.20 10.54
N THR A 743 -29.12 5.52 11.48
CA THR A 743 -29.24 4.06 11.51
C THR A 743 -30.57 3.58 10.91
N SER A 744 -30.64 2.32 10.48
CA SER A 744 -31.85 1.74 9.88
C SER A 744 -33.01 1.58 10.87
N ALA A 745 -32.71 1.49 12.16
CA ALA A 745 -33.64 1.43 13.28
C ALA A 745 -33.23 2.43 14.36
N ASN A 746 -33.94 2.49 15.49
CA ASN A 746 -33.50 3.29 16.63
C ASN A 746 -32.08 2.88 17.05
N ALA A 747 -31.21 3.88 17.24
CA ALA A 747 -29.83 3.67 17.60
C ALA A 747 -29.73 3.08 19.01
N VAL A 748 -28.90 2.06 19.13
CA VAL A 748 -28.55 1.39 20.39
C VAL A 748 -27.32 2.09 20.97
N GLY A 749 -27.45 2.57 22.20
CA GLY A 749 -26.42 3.31 22.91
C GLY A 749 -25.29 2.45 23.47
N ASN A 750 -24.15 3.09 23.74
CA ASN A 750 -22.91 2.48 24.23
C ASN A 750 -23.00 1.77 25.61
N GLY A 751 -24.06 1.98 26.38
CA GLY A 751 -24.32 1.27 27.63
C GLY A 751 -25.10 -0.04 27.48
N SER A 752 -25.54 -0.37 26.26
CA SER A 752 -26.35 -1.56 25.99
C SER A 752 -25.52 -2.84 25.98
N SER A 753 -26.06 -3.91 26.55
CA SER A 753 -25.48 -5.26 26.46
C SER A 753 -25.55 -5.87 25.05
N ALA A 754 -26.24 -5.22 24.11
CA ALA A 754 -26.24 -5.63 22.71
C ALA A 754 -24.91 -5.32 21.99
N LEU A 755 -24.12 -4.38 22.52
CA LEU A 755 -22.79 -4.07 22.00
C LEU A 755 -21.74 -4.97 22.67
N THR A 756 -20.70 -5.32 21.93
CA THR A 756 -19.61 -6.17 22.42
C THR A 756 -18.73 -5.42 23.42
N SER A 757 -18.54 -4.11 23.21
CA SER A 757 -17.86 -3.20 24.13
C SER A 757 -18.22 -1.75 23.81
N SER A 758 -18.24 -0.90 24.82
CA SER A 758 -18.60 0.52 24.70
C SER A 758 -17.55 1.36 23.95
N ASP A 759 -16.29 0.90 23.88
CA ASP A 759 -15.18 1.56 23.17
C ASP A 759 -15.24 1.40 21.63
N ARG A 760 -16.14 0.55 21.14
CA ARG A 760 -16.39 0.27 19.71
C ARG A 760 -17.66 0.92 19.19
N TRP A 761 -18.33 1.73 20.01
CA TRP A 761 -19.57 2.37 19.63
C TRP A 761 -19.31 3.61 18.78
N MET A 762 -19.91 3.65 17.58
CA MET A 762 -19.93 4.82 16.69
C MET A 762 -18.59 5.56 16.58
N ASN A 763 -17.51 4.80 16.34
CA ASN A 763 -16.17 5.35 16.18
C ASN A 763 -16.07 6.09 14.84
N VAL A 764 -15.70 7.37 14.89
CA VAL A 764 -15.41 8.18 13.69
C VAL A 764 -13.90 8.29 13.54
N PHE A 765 -13.36 7.59 12.56
CA PHE A 765 -11.96 7.67 12.15
C PHE A 765 -11.81 8.80 11.15
N LEU A 766 -10.84 9.71 11.35
CA LEU A 766 -10.64 10.83 10.45
C LEU A 766 -9.19 11.36 10.44
N SER A 767 -8.85 12.03 9.34
CA SER A 767 -7.62 12.78 9.13
C SER A 767 -7.89 13.99 8.24
N VAL A 768 -7.27 15.12 8.57
CA VAL A 768 -7.42 16.39 7.83
C VAL A 768 -6.35 16.50 6.74
N GLY A 769 -6.73 17.05 5.59
CA GLY A 769 -5.83 17.31 4.46
C GLY A 769 -5.68 16.12 3.51
N SER A 770 -4.53 16.07 2.83
CA SER A 770 -4.22 15.07 1.81
C SER A 770 -4.18 13.65 2.37
N LEU A 771 -4.67 12.69 1.58
CA LEU A 771 -4.52 11.27 1.88
C LEU A 771 -3.04 10.89 1.95
N LYS A 772 -2.66 10.14 2.99
CA LYS A 772 -1.31 9.58 3.18
C LYS A 772 -1.30 8.50 4.26
N ALA A 773 -0.28 7.65 4.23
CA ALA A 773 0.01 6.74 5.33
C ALA A 773 0.35 7.55 6.59
N GLN A 774 -0.50 7.45 7.62
CA GLN A 774 -0.32 8.10 8.91
C GLN A 774 -1.24 7.47 9.96
N GLY A 775 -0.83 7.55 11.23
CA GLY A 775 -1.58 6.93 12.32
C GLY A 775 -1.85 5.46 12.02
N TRP A 776 -3.11 5.03 12.12
CA TRP A 776 -3.53 3.67 11.80
C TRP A 776 -4.43 3.65 10.57
N GLU A 777 -4.06 2.87 9.56
CA GLU A 777 -4.81 2.74 8.29
C GLU A 777 -5.14 4.06 7.61
N GLY A 778 -4.22 5.02 7.72
CA GLY A 778 -4.37 6.39 7.20
C GLY A 778 -5.06 7.35 8.17
N TYR A 779 -5.59 6.91 9.31
CA TYR A 779 -6.30 7.78 10.25
C TYR A 779 -5.43 8.22 11.42
N LYS A 780 -5.36 9.53 11.63
CA LYS A 780 -4.65 10.13 12.77
C LYS A 780 -5.53 10.22 14.01
N TYR A 781 -6.84 10.38 13.84
CA TYR A 781 -7.77 10.59 14.94
C TYR A 781 -8.92 9.58 14.94
N VAL A 782 -9.40 9.27 16.13
CA VAL A 782 -10.65 8.53 16.37
C VAL A 782 -11.51 9.24 17.40
N VAL A 783 -12.80 9.35 17.11
CA VAL A 783 -13.83 9.88 18.03
C VAL A 783 -14.57 8.71 18.69
N ASN A 784 -15.01 8.87 19.93
CA ASN A 784 -15.87 7.94 20.69
C ASN A 784 -15.21 6.63 21.16
N ARG A 785 -13.87 6.56 21.27
CA ARG A 785 -13.20 5.47 22.03
C ARG A 785 -13.62 5.45 23.49
N THR A 786 -13.91 6.60 24.06
CA THR A 786 -14.61 6.74 25.34
C THR A 786 -15.69 7.78 25.19
N ALA A 787 -16.92 7.47 25.58
CA ALA A 787 -18.04 8.40 25.48
C ALA A 787 -18.90 8.33 26.75
N THR A 788 -19.59 9.43 27.06
CA THR A 788 -20.68 9.42 28.04
C THR A 788 -21.67 8.31 27.70
N THR A 789 -22.16 7.58 28.71
CA THR A 789 -23.21 6.59 28.49
C THR A 789 -24.45 7.28 27.92
N LEU A 790 -24.82 6.93 26.70
CA LEU A 790 -25.91 7.56 25.95
C LEU A 790 -27.05 6.57 25.71
N ASN A 791 -28.27 7.04 25.88
CA ASN A 791 -29.50 6.41 25.39
C ASN A 791 -30.28 7.40 24.52
N SER A 792 -31.35 6.93 23.87
CA SER A 792 -32.17 7.81 23.03
C SER A 792 -32.76 8.95 23.86
N GLY A 793 -32.65 10.18 23.36
CA GLY A 793 -33.08 11.39 24.05
C GLY A 793 -32.02 12.00 24.97
N MET A 794 -30.73 11.69 24.78
CA MET A 794 -29.65 12.19 25.62
C MET A 794 -28.58 12.93 24.83
N THR A 795 -27.90 13.86 25.51
CA THR A 795 -26.68 14.53 25.07
C THR A 795 -25.51 14.13 25.97
N GLY A 796 -24.29 14.26 25.47
CA GLY A 796 -23.10 13.84 26.17
C GLY A 796 -21.83 14.27 25.44
N THR A 797 -20.73 13.60 25.78
CA THR A 797 -19.42 13.90 25.20
C THR A 797 -18.71 12.63 24.75
N GLY A 798 -17.96 12.73 23.65
CA GLY A 798 -17.09 11.69 23.12
C GLY A 798 -15.63 12.13 23.16
N SER A 799 -14.71 11.22 23.45
CA SER A 799 -13.28 11.50 23.37
C SER A 799 -12.85 11.68 21.91
N ILE A 800 -11.86 12.56 21.68
CA ILE A 800 -11.09 12.63 20.43
C ILE A 800 -9.68 12.21 20.79
N ASN A 801 -9.22 11.10 20.22
CA ASN A 801 -7.92 10.51 20.51
C ASN A 801 -7.05 10.49 19.27
N LEU A 802 -5.74 10.65 19.46
CA LEU A 802 -4.77 10.22 18.46
C LEU A 802 -4.78 8.70 18.36
N LEU A 803 -4.57 8.18 17.15
CA LEU A 803 -4.33 6.77 16.92
C LEU A 803 -2.82 6.49 16.91
N ASN A 804 -2.42 5.43 17.59
CA ASN A 804 -1.08 4.86 17.43
C ASN A 804 -1.01 4.10 16.10
N ALA A 805 0.20 3.81 15.62
CA ALA A 805 0.40 3.10 14.35
C ALA A 805 -0.22 1.70 14.30
N ASP A 806 -0.36 1.06 15.46
CA ASP A 806 -0.97 -0.26 15.63
C ASP A 806 -2.50 -0.24 15.79
N GLY A 807 -3.13 0.95 15.71
CA GLY A 807 -4.58 1.12 15.87
C GLY A 807 -5.08 1.24 17.29
N THR A 808 -4.20 1.06 18.27
CA THR A 808 -4.54 1.26 19.68
C THR A 808 -4.83 2.74 19.96
N THR A 809 -5.65 2.97 20.99
CA THR A 809 -6.06 4.31 21.36
C THR A 809 -4.89 5.06 22.01
N GLY A 810 -4.43 6.12 21.34
CA GLY A 810 -3.43 7.03 21.86
C GLY A 810 -4.02 8.16 22.72
N VAL A 811 -3.25 9.23 22.84
CA VAL A 811 -3.55 10.37 23.73
C VAL A 811 -4.87 11.05 23.35
N LYS A 812 -5.69 11.37 24.37
CA LYS A 812 -6.88 12.21 24.20
C LYS A 812 -6.45 13.65 23.93
N VAL A 813 -6.81 14.17 22.75
CA VAL A 813 -6.47 15.53 22.29
C VAL A 813 -7.66 16.48 22.28
N GLY A 814 -8.88 15.96 22.47
CA GLY A 814 -10.06 16.79 22.52
C GLY A 814 -11.30 16.05 22.99
N THR A 815 -12.42 16.75 22.95
CA THR A 815 -13.75 16.22 23.28
C THR A 815 -14.74 16.69 22.23
N ALA A 816 -15.51 15.77 21.68
CA ALA A 816 -16.64 16.05 20.80
C ALA A 816 -17.93 16.13 21.61
N THR A 817 -18.86 17.00 21.21
CA THR A 817 -20.22 16.98 21.75
C THR A 817 -21.04 15.98 20.96
N ILE A 818 -21.77 15.12 21.64
CA ILE A 818 -22.55 14.04 21.02
C ILE A 818 -23.98 14.04 21.53
N SER A 819 -24.91 13.62 20.68
CA SER A 819 -26.30 13.38 21.10
C SER A 819 -26.94 12.27 20.31
N MET A 820 -27.96 11.64 20.89
CA MET A 820 -28.66 10.53 20.27
C MET A 820 -30.16 10.64 20.52
N SER A 821 -30.97 10.47 19.47
CA SER A 821 -32.44 10.46 19.58
C SER A 821 -33.03 9.64 18.43
N GLY A 822 -33.83 8.63 18.76
CA GLY A 822 -34.38 7.69 17.80
C GLY A 822 -33.27 7.01 16.99
N LYS A 823 -33.31 7.13 15.67
CA LYS A 823 -32.32 6.58 14.73
C LYS A 823 -31.14 7.50 14.42
N ASN A 824 -31.08 8.66 15.05
CA ASN A 824 -30.14 9.72 14.70
C ASN A 824 -29.12 9.93 15.81
N ILE A 825 -27.85 10.05 15.41
CA ILE A 825 -26.74 10.43 16.28
C ILE A 825 -26.11 11.69 15.69
N GLN A 826 -25.90 12.72 16.51
CA GLN A 826 -25.22 13.94 16.12
C GLN A 826 -23.86 14.03 16.81
N ILE A 827 -22.85 14.51 16.09
CA ILE A 827 -21.50 14.71 16.63
C ILE A 827 -21.00 16.08 16.17
N ALA A 828 -20.53 16.90 17.10
CA ALA A 828 -19.76 18.10 16.81
C ALA A 828 -18.29 17.88 17.19
N VAL A 829 -17.41 17.90 16.20
CA VAL A 829 -15.96 17.74 16.35
C VAL A 829 -15.28 19.10 16.22
N PRO A 830 -14.62 19.62 17.26
CA PRO A 830 -13.89 20.89 17.16
C PRO A 830 -12.72 20.78 16.17
N LEU A 831 -12.65 21.71 15.21
CA LEU A 831 -11.58 21.77 14.21
C LEU A 831 -10.19 21.89 14.87
N SER A 832 -10.09 22.64 15.96
CA SER A 832 -8.87 22.82 16.73
C SER A 832 -8.35 21.54 17.38
N ALA A 833 -9.21 20.54 17.65
CA ALA A 833 -8.82 19.28 18.26
C ALA A 833 -8.20 18.29 17.26
N ILE A 834 -8.45 18.48 15.97
CA ILE A 834 -8.02 17.57 14.89
C ILE A 834 -6.95 18.21 13.98
N GLY A 835 -6.43 19.38 14.38
CA GLY A 835 -5.36 20.06 13.66
C GLY A 835 -5.79 20.63 12.32
N ALA A 836 -7.08 20.93 12.12
CA ALA A 836 -7.53 21.71 10.98
C ALA A 836 -7.21 23.18 11.23
N THR A 837 -6.31 23.74 10.41
CA THR A 837 -5.79 25.11 10.54
C THR A 837 -6.48 26.09 9.60
N GLY A 838 -7.25 25.58 8.64
CA GLY A 838 -8.00 26.35 7.66
C GLY A 838 -7.29 26.48 6.31
N SER A 839 -6.07 25.94 6.17
CA SER A 839 -5.37 25.84 4.89
C SER A 839 -5.69 24.55 4.13
N GLU A 840 -6.27 23.56 4.81
CA GLU A 840 -6.56 22.25 4.23
C GLU A 840 -7.80 22.30 3.34
N THR A 841 -7.83 21.50 2.28
CA THR A 841 -8.97 21.44 1.33
C THR A 841 -10.17 20.67 1.89
N GLY A 842 -9.96 19.86 2.94
CA GLY A 842 -10.95 18.96 3.47
C GLY A 842 -10.39 17.95 4.47
N PHE A 843 -11.13 16.87 4.68
CA PHE A 843 -10.73 15.73 5.50
C PHE A 843 -11.34 14.44 4.95
N TYR A 844 -10.72 13.30 5.26
CA TYR A 844 -11.28 11.97 4.96
C TYR A 844 -11.69 11.25 6.24
N PHE A 845 -12.74 10.43 6.15
CA PHE A 845 -13.33 9.77 7.30
C PHE A 845 -13.92 8.39 7.00
N LYS A 846 -14.11 7.62 8.08
CA LYS A 846 -14.89 6.38 8.16
C LYS A 846 -15.65 6.37 9.47
N ILE A 847 -16.83 5.76 9.47
CA ILE A 847 -17.59 5.48 10.70
C ILE A 847 -17.71 3.97 10.88
N ALA A 848 -17.37 3.48 12.07
CA ALA A 848 -17.51 2.07 12.41
C ALA A 848 -18.26 1.88 13.74
N ASP A 849 -19.15 0.88 13.80
CA ASP A 849 -19.88 0.50 14.99
C ASP A 849 -19.71 -1.01 15.26
N ASN A 850 -19.33 -1.33 16.49
CA ASN A 850 -19.27 -2.68 17.04
C ASN A 850 -18.41 -3.68 16.25
N ILE A 851 -17.25 -3.24 15.74
CA ILE A 851 -16.24 -4.11 15.12
C ILE A 851 -15.63 -5.04 16.20
N THR A 852 -15.54 -6.34 15.93
CA THR A 852 -15.16 -7.34 16.95
C THR A 852 -13.67 -7.36 17.25
N ASP A 853 -12.82 -7.48 16.23
CA ASP A 853 -11.39 -7.24 16.37
C ASP A 853 -11.06 -5.93 15.65
N TYR A 854 -11.15 -4.81 16.37
CA TYR A 854 -11.06 -3.50 15.75
C TYR A 854 -9.63 -3.11 15.34
N LEU A 855 -8.62 -3.86 15.75
CA LEU A 855 -7.22 -3.61 15.36
C LEU A 855 -6.88 -4.27 14.03
N ASP A 856 -7.69 -5.24 13.60
CA ASP A 856 -7.58 -5.88 12.30
C ASP A 856 -8.54 -5.20 11.31
N ILE A 857 -7.99 -4.58 10.27
CA ILE A 857 -8.77 -3.90 9.24
C ILE A 857 -9.65 -4.87 8.42
N CYS A 858 -9.29 -6.15 8.32
CA CYS A 858 -10.11 -7.16 7.66
C CYS A 858 -11.45 -7.34 8.37
N ASN A 859 -11.51 -7.12 9.69
CA ASN A 859 -12.76 -7.18 10.46
C ASN A 859 -13.77 -6.10 10.06
N TYR A 860 -13.34 -5.01 9.41
CA TYR A 860 -14.21 -3.94 8.89
C TYR A 860 -14.98 -4.36 7.63
N TYR A 861 -14.71 -5.55 7.08
CA TYR A 861 -15.52 -6.20 6.06
C TYR A 861 -16.56 -7.17 6.63
N VAL A 862 -16.29 -7.70 7.84
CA VAL A 862 -16.97 -8.91 8.34
C VAL A 862 -17.93 -8.60 9.49
N THR A 863 -17.46 -7.89 10.52
CA THR A 863 -18.18 -7.74 11.79
C THR A 863 -18.67 -6.31 11.99
N GLY A 864 -19.69 -6.16 12.84
CA GLY A 864 -20.28 -4.84 13.12
C GLY A 864 -20.76 -4.15 11.85
N LYS A 865 -20.60 -2.83 11.82
CA LYS A 865 -20.84 -2.01 10.62
C LYS A 865 -19.67 -1.08 10.39
N SER A 866 -19.04 -1.17 9.22
CA SER A 866 -18.11 -0.15 8.72
C SER A 866 -18.77 0.62 7.57
N PHE A 867 -18.61 1.94 7.55
CA PHE A 867 -19.08 2.81 6.49
C PHE A 867 -17.99 3.82 6.10
N PRO A 868 -17.33 3.63 4.93
CA PRO A 868 -17.43 2.49 4.00
C PRO A 868 -16.64 1.27 4.49
N MET A 869 -16.64 0.13 3.76
CA MET A 869 -15.94 -1.11 4.16
C MET A 869 -14.40 -1.00 4.10
N GLY A 870 -13.69 -1.87 4.84
CA GLY A 870 -12.23 -2.05 4.71
C GLY A 870 -11.39 -0.80 4.94
N ARG A 871 -10.40 -0.54 4.08
CA ARG A 871 -9.62 0.72 4.05
C ARG A 871 -10.26 1.88 3.27
N LEU A 872 -11.46 1.70 2.69
CA LEU A 872 -12.13 2.81 2.02
C LEU A 872 -12.47 3.92 3.04
N SER A 873 -12.51 5.16 2.55
CA SER A 873 -12.95 6.36 3.26
C SER A 873 -13.87 7.19 2.37
N TYR A 874 -14.57 8.17 2.93
CA TYR A 874 -15.14 9.28 2.15
C TYR A 874 -14.34 10.56 2.40
N TYR A 875 -14.19 11.38 1.37
CA TYR A 875 -13.63 12.72 1.49
C TYR A 875 -14.74 13.77 1.62
N TYR A 876 -14.53 14.75 2.50
CA TYR A 876 -15.35 15.94 2.66
C TYR A 876 -14.51 17.18 2.38
N TYR A 877 -15.00 18.07 1.51
CA TYR A 877 -14.32 19.33 1.17
C TYR A 877 -14.80 20.47 2.07
N PHE A 878 -13.88 21.32 2.54
CA PHE A 878 -14.17 22.32 3.57
C PHE A 878 -14.97 23.54 3.17
#